data_AF-A0AAU9N175-F1
#
_entry.id   AF-A0AAU9N175-F1
#
_cell.length_a   1.000
_cell.length_b   1.000
_cell.length_c   1.000
_cell.angle_alpha   90.00
_cell.angle_beta   90.00
_cell.angle_gamma   90.00
#
_symmetry.space_group_name_H-M   'P 1'
#
loop_
_entity.id
_entity.type
_entity.pdbx_description
1 polymer ?
#
loop_
_entity_poly.entity_id
_entity_poly.type
_entity_poly.pdbx_seq_one_letter_code
_entity_poly.pdbx_strand_id
1 'polypeptide(L)'
;MRRIANGEVSSQNVTHKTNVSAVQRALTDITNATPTSVLDEAQRNSIRNRNDYQRRKERNPMRTSMQTLQDDPYNFVYDGVPKKHRVLKVQKACVRCGAKRLQFEFPTFCCMDGKTKLAHSSIPDELLDLFTSRNELGNTFRQRIRAYNSNFSFASMGVDVAKTMTDMTYGVYTFCVNGGMYHRIDQLIPRDGIPRDIQLYFYDADYEMSNRLQWKNIDKRIAEKLIRILATNPYVQIFRRLGDLGPLDNYRVTLNASVELDQRVYNRPTTSEVAGIWVEGNDNIAAYKRSIIVYARSDKPKTIQSYRGCYDPLSYPLFFPYDESGWHSNIPRHGIPINNIINDDDDIGDDLEDSNTKKERDTVSMREYYCYKFQIRSNYNVILMGGRLLQQFVVDIYIKLETSRLDFCRKNQSKIRADLYQGVVDCVNAGEVRSNMIGQRVVLPASFIGGPRDMRRRFLDAMTLVQDDGKPGIFLTMTCNPNWPEIKNELLPWQTSQDRPDLVSRVFHAKLEDLKKQLFTNHVLGVVGSYVYVIEFQKRGLSHAHFLLIMKPPYKLTNADHYDKIVCAEIPDPKKYPEMHELVVSHMIHGPCGGLNSDCPCMNNEQKKCRFRYPRQFNETTLQGKDSYPVYRRRDNGIEVDVRGNKMDNRWVVPYNPKLLMMFNCHLNVEVCSSITSVKYVFKYIYKGHDKQVINIDPDGQPVAVNEIKWFQDARYVSPLEAMWRIFSFPLSQIHPFVMALQVHLPNQQMVRFSEDDTLTSVVEKEKDRRSMLTAFFLKNKEDTSAREIKYRDFPKKFTWDPSSRRWHHRKQGLMRGRMVSANPDEGERYYLRLLLLHISGPTCFEDLYTVNNVQHPTFRKATLERGLIESDDGLSQYLTEASLFQAPIALRRMFATILTFCEPGDVRKIWDDHYNDLSEDYRRQYGSIERVQNMVLTDIKIFLQSMSDNIDCFDLPKINENVDLEFGVFREVQEECSIVLESEHLQARDFLNPEQKFAYDEIMRHVHSNIPGVFFIDGPGGTGKTFLYKALLANIRSCGHIALATASSGVAANNMPWGKNSSLSL
;
A
#
# COMPACT_ATOMS: atom_id res chain seq x y z
N MET A 1 -19.90 21.47 -53.21
CA MET A 1 -20.03 20.89 -54.57
C MET A 1 -20.30 19.40 -54.46
N ARG A 2 -21.50 18.98 -54.92
CA ARG A 2 -21.89 17.65 -55.49
C ARG A 2 -21.66 16.41 -54.62
N ARG A 3 -22.62 15.52 -54.32
CA ARG A 3 -24.00 15.15 -54.77
C ARG A 3 -24.61 14.37 -53.59
N ILE A 4 -25.83 14.56 -53.06
CA ILE A 4 -27.22 14.57 -53.60
C ILE A 4 -27.62 13.28 -54.32
N ALA A 5 -28.54 12.52 -53.70
CA ALA A 5 -29.88 12.13 -54.19
C ALA A 5 -30.48 11.05 -53.25
N ASN A 6 -31.51 11.34 -52.43
CA ASN A 6 -32.98 11.41 -52.69
C ASN A 6 -33.67 10.06 -52.40
N GLY A 7 -34.85 9.94 -51.80
CA GLY A 7 -35.90 10.90 -51.37
C GLY A 7 -36.57 10.44 -50.06
N GLU A 8 -37.17 11.32 -49.25
CA GLU A 8 -38.54 11.89 -49.36
C GLU A 8 -39.67 10.84 -49.34
N VAL A 9 -40.80 10.95 -48.65
CA VAL A 9 -41.46 11.89 -47.72
C VAL A 9 -42.67 11.11 -47.15
N SER A 10 -42.99 11.24 -45.85
CA SER A 10 -44.39 11.45 -45.41
C SER A 10 -44.44 11.81 -43.92
N SER A 11 -44.79 13.06 -43.68
CA SER A 11 -45.26 13.64 -42.43
C SER A 11 -46.57 13.00 -41.96
N GLN A 12 -46.75 12.79 -40.66
CA GLN A 12 -48.02 13.11 -39.99
C GLN A 12 -47.85 13.26 -38.46
N ASN A 13 -48.54 14.29 -37.96
CA ASN A 13 -48.46 14.84 -36.62
C ASN A 13 -48.97 13.91 -35.53
N VAL A 14 -48.26 13.98 -34.40
CA VAL A 14 -48.57 13.48 -33.08
C VAL A 14 -49.83 14.16 -32.53
N THR A 15 -50.80 13.37 -32.09
CA THR A 15 -51.76 13.77 -31.05
C THR A 15 -51.68 12.75 -29.91
N HIS A 16 -51.12 13.19 -28.78
CA HIS A 16 -51.09 12.42 -27.55
C HIS A 16 -52.48 12.43 -26.91
N LYS A 17 -53.14 11.26 -26.88
CA LYS A 17 -54.15 10.93 -25.86
C LYS A 17 -53.57 9.86 -24.94
N THR A 18 -53.33 10.28 -23.71
CA THR A 18 -53.00 9.47 -22.53
C THR A 18 -54.10 8.45 -22.26
N ASN A 19 -53.74 7.18 -22.04
CA ASN A 19 -54.65 6.16 -21.55
C ASN A 19 -54.14 5.62 -20.20
N VAL A 20 -54.81 6.08 -19.14
CA VAL A 20 -54.50 5.91 -17.71
C VAL A 20 -55.10 4.61 -17.15
N SER A 21 -55.40 3.60 -17.99
CA SER A 21 -56.18 2.43 -17.57
C SER A 21 -55.38 1.13 -17.35
N ALA A 22 -54.07 1.11 -17.61
CA ALA A 22 -53.23 -0.08 -17.41
C ALA A 22 -52.50 -0.12 -16.06
N VAL A 23 -52.31 1.03 -15.39
CA VAL A 23 -51.60 1.11 -14.10
C VAL A 23 -52.55 0.87 -12.92
N GLN A 24 -53.85 1.11 -13.08
CA GLN A 24 -54.84 0.92 -12.02
C GLN A 24 -55.28 -0.54 -11.82
N ARG A 25 -54.96 -1.47 -12.74
CA ARG A 25 -55.27 -2.91 -12.57
C ARG A 25 -54.13 -3.72 -11.95
N ALA A 26 -52.90 -3.23 -11.98
CA ALA A 26 -51.76 -3.92 -11.36
C ALA A 26 -51.63 -3.64 -9.85
N LEU A 27 -52.39 -2.67 -9.32
CA LEU A 27 -52.32 -2.23 -7.92
C LEU A 27 -53.44 -2.80 -7.03
N THR A 28 -54.42 -3.52 -7.59
CA THR A 28 -55.53 -4.12 -6.83
C THR A 28 -55.34 -5.61 -6.53
N ASP A 29 -54.40 -6.28 -7.21
CA ASP A 29 -54.11 -7.72 -7.00
C ASP A 29 -53.02 -7.98 -5.94
N ILE A 30 -52.41 -6.94 -5.36
CA ILE A 30 -51.33 -7.06 -4.36
C ILE A 30 -51.87 -6.94 -2.92
N THR A 31 -53.12 -6.54 -2.71
CA THR A 31 -53.64 -6.21 -1.36
C THR A 31 -54.49 -7.29 -0.68
N ASN A 32 -54.70 -8.49 -1.25
CA ASN A 32 -55.57 -9.52 -0.64
C ASN A 32 -55.04 -10.98 -0.73
N ALA A 33 -53.77 -11.24 -0.42
CA ALA A 33 -53.29 -12.62 -0.23
C ALA A 33 -52.61 -12.80 1.15
N THR A 34 -53.21 -13.64 1.99
CA THR A 34 -52.73 -14.02 3.33
C THR A 34 -51.54 -14.99 3.27
N PRO A 35 -50.63 -14.99 4.28
CA PRO A 35 -49.30 -15.59 4.18
C PRO A 35 -49.25 -17.07 4.59
N THR A 36 -50.17 -17.89 4.08
CA THR A 36 -50.24 -19.33 4.44
C THR A 36 -50.31 -20.32 3.27
N SER A 37 -50.32 -19.86 2.01
CA SER A 37 -50.39 -20.78 0.84
C SER A 37 -49.06 -21.00 0.11
N VAL A 38 -48.00 -20.22 0.38
CA VAL A 38 -46.70 -20.34 -0.31
C VAL A 38 -45.79 -21.43 0.30
N LEU A 39 -46.06 -21.86 1.53
CA LEU A 39 -45.30 -22.92 2.20
C LEU A 39 -45.67 -24.34 1.72
N ASP A 40 -46.90 -24.54 1.25
CA ASP A 40 -47.42 -25.86 0.90
C ASP A 40 -46.98 -26.31 -0.52
N GLU A 41 -46.71 -25.36 -1.41
CA GLU A 41 -46.24 -25.63 -2.78
C GLU A 41 -44.73 -25.95 -2.82
N ALA A 42 -43.94 -25.33 -1.93
CA ALA A 42 -42.52 -25.62 -1.75
C ALA A 42 -42.28 -27.01 -1.13
N GLN A 43 -43.15 -27.45 -0.21
CA GLN A 43 -43.08 -28.79 0.36
C GLN A 43 -43.48 -29.88 -0.64
N ARG A 44 -44.53 -29.68 -1.46
CA ARG A 44 -44.95 -30.65 -2.49
C ARG A 44 -43.91 -30.83 -3.60
N ASN A 45 -43.18 -29.78 -3.98
CA ASN A 45 -42.07 -29.88 -4.95
C ASN A 45 -40.83 -30.59 -4.36
N SER A 46 -40.59 -30.51 -3.05
CA SER A 46 -39.50 -31.25 -2.40
C SER A 46 -39.78 -32.77 -2.33
N ILE A 47 -41.05 -33.16 -2.17
CA ILE A 47 -41.47 -34.57 -2.09
C ILE A 47 -41.47 -35.24 -3.48
N ARG A 48 -41.85 -34.50 -4.55
CA ARG A 48 -41.73 -34.99 -5.94
C ARG A 48 -40.28 -35.24 -6.36
N ASN A 49 -39.34 -34.36 -5.98
CA ASN A 49 -37.92 -34.51 -6.32
C ASN A 49 -37.21 -35.62 -5.52
N ARG A 50 -37.68 -35.95 -4.31
CA ARG A 50 -37.14 -37.07 -3.52
C ARG A 50 -37.51 -38.44 -4.09
N ASN A 51 -38.73 -38.60 -4.59
CA ASN A 51 -39.21 -39.85 -5.15
C ASN A 51 -38.59 -40.17 -6.53
N ASP A 52 -38.21 -39.15 -7.30
CA ASP A 52 -37.51 -39.32 -8.59
C ASP A 52 -36.03 -39.69 -8.42
N TYR A 53 -35.41 -39.23 -7.32
CA TYR A 53 -34.04 -39.60 -6.94
C TYR A 53 -33.93 -41.07 -6.49
N GLN A 54 -34.94 -41.60 -5.80
CA GLN A 54 -34.97 -43.01 -5.39
C GLN A 54 -35.28 -43.96 -6.56
N ARG A 55 -36.15 -43.58 -7.51
CA ARG A 55 -36.42 -44.40 -8.72
C ARG A 55 -35.23 -44.52 -9.68
N ARG A 56 -34.29 -43.57 -9.67
CA ARG A 56 -33.05 -43.65 -10.49
C ARG A 56 -31.94 -44.51 -9.89
N LYS A 57 -32.06 -44.92 -8.62
CA LYS A 57 -31.02 -45.70 -7.91
C LYS A 57 -31.17 -47.23 -8.05
N GLU A 58 -32.28 -47.72 -8.62
CA GLU A 58 -32.62 -49.15 -8.71
C GLU A 58 -32.51 -49.77 -10.12
N ARG A 59 -31.67 -49.22 -11.02
CA ARG A 59 -31.27 -49.94 -12.24
C ARG A 59 -29.74 -50.07 -12.27
N ASN A 60 -29.28 -51.20 -11.73
CA ASN A 60 -27.87 -51.60 -11.69
C ASN A 60 -27.50 -52.38 -12.99
N PRO A 61 -26.24 -52.79 -13.21
CA PRO A 61 -25.43 -52.30 -14.33
C PRO A 61 -24.90 -53.44 -15.21
N MET A 62 -24.65 -53.23 -16.50
CA MET A 62 -23.67 -54.06 -17.22
C MET A 62 -23.30 -53.50 -18.59
N ARG A 63 -22.00 -53.21 -18.72
CA ARG A 63 -21.10 -53.56 -19.83
C ARG A 63 -21.57 -53.27 -21.28
N THR A 64 -20.80 -52.39 -21.94
CA THR A 64 -19.89 -52.68 -23.09
C THR A 64 -20.02 -51.69 -24.27
N SER A 65 -18.84 -51.17 -24.65
CA SER A 65 -18.38 -50.75 -25.99
C SER A 65 -18.90 -49.49 -26.70
N MET A 66 -17.90 -48.77 -27.23
CA MET A 66 -17.91 -47.76 -28.29
C MET A 66 -18.35 -46.35 -27.89
N GLN A 67 -17.39 -45.62 -27.31
CA GLN A 67 -17.40 -44.15 -27.30
C GLN A 67 -17.36 -43.63 -28.73
N THR A 68 -18.52 -43.33 -29.28
CA THR A 68 -18.65 -42.15 -30.15
C THR A 68 -18.22 -40.95 -29.31
N LEU A 69 -17.14 -40.27 -29.73
CA LEU A 69 -16.72 -38.99 -29.21
C LEU A 69 -17.85 -37.97 -29.41
N GLN A 70 -18.79 -37.90 -28.47
CA GLN A 70 -19.71 -36.80 -28.38
C GLN A 70 -18.87 -35.57 -28.06
N ASP A 71 -18.85 -34.58 -28.96
CA ASP A 71 -18.10 -33.35 -28.75
C ASP A 71 -18.58 -32.69 -27.44
N ASP A 72 -17.65 -32.53 -26.49
CA ASP A 72 -17.94 -31.89 -25.20
C ASP A 72 -18.59 -30.51 -25.46
N PRO A 73 -19.82 -30.26 -24.97
CA PRO A 73 -20.58 -29.04 -25.27
C PRO A 73 -19.90 -27.76 -24.77
N TYR A 74 -18.86 -27.89 -23.94
CA TYR A 74 -18.08 -26.76 -23.42
C TYR A 74 -16.75 -26.53 -24.13
N ASN A 75 -16.49 -27.23 -25.25
CA ASN A 75 -15.30 -27.02 -26.05
C ASN A 75 -15.16 -25.59 -26.60
N PHE A 76 -16.26 -24.82 -26.64
CA PHE A 76 -16.24 -23.42 -27.10
C PHE A 76 -15.28 -22.52 -26.33
N VAL A 77 -14.88 -22.89 -25.10
CA VAL A 77 -13.90 -22.11 -24.32
C VAL A 77 -12.51 -22.10 -24.98
N TYR A 78 -12.23 -23.08 -25.84
CA TYR A 78 -11.01 -23.18 -26.63
C TYR A 78 -11.11 -22.54 -28.03
N ASP A 79 -12.29 -22.01 -28.40
CA ASP A 79 -12.50 -21.42 -29.73
C ASP A 79 -11.65 -20.18 -29.93
N GLY A 80 -10.80 -20.19 -30.97
CA GLY A 80 -9.91 -19.08 -31.28
C GLY A 80 -8.72 -18.94 -30.31
N VAL A 81 -8.39 -19.98 -29.55
CA VAL A 81 -7.11 -20.05 -28.83
C VAL A 81 -5.95 -20.04 -29.85
N PRO A 82 -4.95 -19.15 -29.70
CA PRO A 82 -3.80 -19.12 -30.61
C PRO A 82 -3.02 -20.44 -30.60
N LYS A 83 -2.34 -20.78 -31.70
CA LYS A 83 -1.49 -21.99 -31.77
C LYS A 83 -0.13 -21.85 -31.09
N LYS A 84 0.29 -20.64 -30.72
CA LYS A 84 1.60 -20.38 -30.11
C LYS A 84 1.50 -19.19 -29.17
N HIS A 85 2.35 -19.18 -28.15
CA HIS A 85 2.51 -18.05 -27.27
C HIS A 85 3.13 -16.84 -27.99
N ARG A 86 2.81 -15.65 -27.49
CA ARG A 86 3.27 -14.38 -28.05
C ARG A 86 4.69 -14.11 -27.58
N VAL A 87 5.57 -13.87 -28.53
CA VAL A 87 6.95 -13.41 -28.30
C VAL A 87 7.03 -11.93 -28.66
N LEU A 88 7.75 -11.15 -27.84
CA LEU A 88 7.94 -9.72 -28.07
C LEU A 88 8.68 -9.49 -29.39
N LYS A 89 8.27 -8.45 -30.11
CA LYS A 89 8.90 -8.07 -31.38
C LYS A 89 10.30 -7.52 -31.14
N VAL A 90 11.28 -8.07 -31.86
CA VAL A 90 12.66 -7.58 -31.86
C VAL A 90 12.68 -6.10 -32.24
N GLN A 91 13.40 -5.29 -31.44
CA GLN A 91 13.63 -3.88 -31.72
C GLN A 91 15.09 -3.64 -32.09
N LYS A 92 15.34 -2.65 -32.95
CA LYS A 92 16.70 -2.16 -33.19
C LYS A 92 17.23 -1.52 -31.91
N ALA A 93 18.54 -1.63 -31.70
CA ALA A 93 19.22 -0.92 -30.63
C ALA A 93 19.00 0.60 -30.75
N CYS A 94 19.10 1.31 -29.63
CA CYS A 94 19.01 2.75 -29.58
C CYS A 94 20.11 3.37 -30.46
N VAL A 95 19.73 4.20 -31.43
CA VAL A 95 20.66 4.88 -32.34
C VAL A 95 21.57 5.89 -31.64
N ARG A 96 21.19 6.38 -30.45
CA ARG A 96 21.94 7.39 -29.69
C ARG A 96 23.00 6.78 -28.76
N CYS A 97 22.71 5.64 -28.14
CA CYS A 97 23.58 5.07 -27.09
C CYS A 97 23.86 3.56 -27.22
N GLY A 98 23.38 2.91 -28.28
CA GLY A 98 23.61 1.48 -28.53
C GLY A 98 22.86 0.51 -27.59
N ALA A 99 22.01 1.02 -26.69
CA ALA A 99 21.25 0.19 -25.77
C ALA A 99 20.22 -0.69 -26.49
N LYS A 100 20.16 -1.98 -26.14
CA LYS A 100 19.11 -2.89 -26.58
C LYS A 100 17.75 -2.42 -26.08
N ARG A 101 16.77 -2.39 -26.97
CA ARG A 101 15.39 -2.01 -26.67
C ARG A 101 14.48 -3.23 -26.68
N LEU A 102 13.50 -3.24 -25.79
CA LEU A 102 12.37 -4.15 -25.82
C LEU A 102 11.15 -3.46 -26.41
N GLN A 103 10.20 -4.25 -26.90
CA GLN A 103 8.91 -3.74 -27.34
C GLN A 103 8.23 -2.96 -26.20
N PHE A 104 7.56 -1.85 -26.53
CA PHE A 104 6.89 -0.93 -25.58
C PHE A 104 7.80 -0.03 -24.74
N GLU A 105 9.12 -0.10 -24.88
CA GLU A 105 10.01 0.90 -24.27
C GLU A 105 10.02 2.21 -25.08
N PHE A 106 9.93 3.35 -24.41
CA PHE A 106 9.95 4.68 -25.05
C PHE A 106 11.35 5.08 -25.54
N PRO A 107 11.48 6.01 -26.51
CA PRO A 107 12.80 6.47 -26.99
C PRO A 107 13.70 7.04 -25.88
N THR A 108 13.11 7.69 -24.87
CA THR A 108 13.82 8.29 -23.74
C THR A 108 14.29 7.27 -22.69
N PHE A 109 13.84 6.01 -22.75
CA PHE A 109 14.06 5.01 -21.69
C PHE A 109 15.55 4.82 -21.32
N CYS A 110 16.44 4.73 -22.31
CA CYS A 110 17.82 4.32 -22.10
C CYS A 110 18.82 5.48 -21.89
N CYS A 111 18.58 6.63 -22.49
CA CYS A 111 19.53 7.77 -22.51
C CYS A 111 18.83 9.13 -22.62
N MET A 112 17.54 9.20 -22.29
CA MET A 112 16.74 10.43 -22.42
C MET A 112 16.84 11.05 -23.82
N ASP A 113 16.77 10.20 -24.85
CA ASP A 113 16.92 10.57 -26.27
C ASP A 113 18.27 11.22 -26.61
N GLY A 114 19.34 10.73 -26.00
CA GLY A 114 20.71 11.19 -26.21
C GLY A 114 21.14 12.32 -25.27
N LYS A 115 20.26 12.80 -24.39
CA LYS A 115 20.58 13.81 -23.37
C LYS A 115 21.49 13.27 -22.27
N THR A 116 21.47 11.97 -22.01
CA THR A 116 22.38 11.30 -21.07
C THR A 116 23.45 10.54 -21.84
N LYS A 117 24.71 10.95 -21.69
CA LYS A 117 25.88 10.28 -22.28
C LYS A 117 26.97 10.18 -21.22
N LEU A 118 27.29 8.96 -20.79
CA LEU A 118 28.33 8.71 -19.78
C LEU A 118 29.53 8.01 -20.39
N ALA A 119 30.72 8.26 -19.87
CA ALA A 119 31.94 7.56 -20.26
C ALA A 119 31.83 6.05 -19.99
N HIS A 120 32.48 5.27 -20.84
CA HIS A 120 32.60 3.83 -20.68
C HIS A 120 33.81 3.52 -19.78
N SER A 121 33.57 2.81 -18.68
CA SER A 121 34.61 2.31 -17.79
C SER A 121 35.30 1.09 -18.41
N SER A 122 36.61 1.16 -18.63
CA SER A 122 37.41 -0.03 -18.97
C SER A 122 37.51 -0.94 -17.75
N ILE A 123 37.55 -2.26 -17.95
CA ILE A 123 37.69 -3.22 -16.85
C ILE A 123 39.01 -3.98 -17.06
N PRO A 124 39.81 -4.24 -16.00
CA PRO A 124 41.01 -5.06 -16.11
C PRO A 124 40.68 -6.44 -16.69
N ASP A 125 41.47 -6.92 -17.65
CA ASP A 125 41.21 -8.21 -18.33
C ASP A 125 41.19 -9.39 -17.34
N GLU A 126 42.08 -9.40 -16.34
CA GLU A 126 42.07 -10.42 -15.28
C GLU A 126 40.79 -10.41 -14.44
N LEU A 127 40.20 -9.22 -14.22
CA LEU A 127 38.93 -9.11 -13.51
C LEU A 127 37.78 -9.59 -14.40
N LEU A 128 37.78 -9.18 -15.66
CA LEU A 128 36.80 -9.63 -16.64
C LEU A 128 36.82 -11.16 -16.77
N ASP A 129 38.01 -11.79 -16.78
CA ASP A 129 38.16 -13.24 -16.78
C ASP A 129 37.47 -13.90 -15.57
N LEU A 130 37.55 -13.32 -14.36
CA LEU A 130 36.80 -13.85 -13.20
C LEU A 130 35.27 -13.78 -13.42
N PHE A 131 34.77 -12.76 -14.11
CA PHE A 131 33.34 -12.64 -14.45
C PHE A 131 32.91 -13.61 -15.56
N THR A 132 33.78 -13.99 -16.50
CA THR A 132 33.41 -14.74 -17.70
C THR A 132 33.92 -16.18 -17.76
N SER A 133 34.99 -16.52 -17.04
CA SER A 133 35.63 -17.84 -17.10
C SER A 133 34.72 -18.94 -16.58
N ARG A 134 34.73 -20.10 -17.24
CA ARG A 134 33.94 -21.29 -16.84
C ARG A 134 34.72 -22.27 -15.97
N ASN A 135 35.93 -21.91 -15.57
CA ASN A 135 36.76 -22.72 -14.68
C ASN A 135 36.23 -22.67 -13.23
N GLU A 136 36.82 -23.49 -12.37
CA GLU A 136 36.48 -23.57 -10.94
C GLU A 136 36.60 -22.21 -10.24
N LEU A 137 37.62 -21.41 -10.59
CA LEU A 137 37.88 -20.10 -10.00
C LEU A 137 36.78 -19.09 -10.34
N GLY A 138 36.40 -18.95 -11.61
CA GLY A 138 35.32 -18.06 -12.04
C GLY A 138 33.97 -18.45 -11.43
N ASN A 139 33.66 -19.75 -11.35
CA ASN A 139 32.45 -20.24 -10.70
C ASN A 139 32.44 -19.91 -9.20
N THR A 140 33.55 -20.15 -8.51
CA THR A 140 33.71 -19.85 -7.08
C THR A 140 33.61 -18.34 -6.83
N PHE A 141 34.24 -17.52 -7.67
CA PHE A 141 34.16 -16.05 -7.62
C PHE A 141 32.71 -15.59 -7.73
N ARG A 142 31.98 -16.00 -8.79
CA ARG A 142 30.59 -15.55 -9.01
C ARG A 142 29.62 -16.01 -7.93
N GLN A 143 29.75 -17.23 -7.42
CA GLN A 143 28.89 -17.72 -6.33
C GLN A 143 29.09 -16.95 -5.02
N ARG A 144 30.32 -16.47 -4.77
CA ARG A 144 30.74 -15.80 -3.54
C ARG A 144 31.09 -14.32 -3.72
N ILE A 145 30.69 -13.72 -4.84
CA ILE A 145 31.10 -12.37 -5.25
C ILE A 145 30.76 -11.29 -4.22
N ARG A 146 29.66 -11.46 -3.46
CA ARG A 146 29.31 -10.56 -2.34
C ARG A 146 30.36 -10.60 -1.23
N ALA A 147 30.84 -11.80 -0.87
CA ALA A 147 31.87 -11.96 0.15
C ALA A 147 33.20 -11.32 -0.31
N TYR A 148 33.58 -11.52 -1.58
CA TYR A 148 34.75 -10.85 -2.15
C TYR A 148 34.58 -9.32 -2.17
N ASN A 149 33.44 -8.80 -2.62
CA ASN A 149 33.22 -7.35 -2.62
C ASN A 149 33.29 -6.77 -1.21
N SER A 150 32.63 -7.39 -0.23
CA SER A 150 32.68 -6.95 1.17
C SER A 150 34.10 -7.03 1.75
N ASN A 151 34.86 -8.09 1.44
CA ASN A 151 36.24 -8.22 1.92
C ASN A 151 37.14 -7.11 1.34
N PHE A 152 36.94 -6.73 0.08
CA PHE A 152 37.75 -5.71 -0.61
C PHE A 152 37.15 -4.29 -0.54
N SER A 153 35.99 -4.10 0.11
CA SER A 153 35.35 -2.79 0.26
C SER A 153 36.22 -1.84 1.10
N PHE A 154 36.12 -0.54 0.84
CA PHE A 154 36.73 0.50 1.69
C PHE A 154 35.75 0.99 2.76
N ALA A 155 34.45 0.79 2.55
CA ALA A 155 33.39 1.19 3.46
C ALA A 155 32.55 -0.01 3.91
N SER A 156 32.17 0.00 5.18
CA SER A 156 31.23 -0.96 5.74
C SER A 156 29.80 -0.64 5.29
N MET A 157 29.02 -1.66 4.96
CA MET A 157 27.58 -1.54 4.68
C MET A 157 26.79 -1.89 5.94
N GLY A 158 26.15 -0.89 6.56
CA GLY A 158 25.27 -1.10 7.70
C GLY A 158 23.83 -1.30 7.24
N VAL A 159 23.33 -2.53 7.38
CA VAL A 159 21.97 -2.92 7.00
C VAL A 159 21.51 -4.17 7.77
N ASP A 160 20.24 -4.20 8.15
CA ASP A 160 19.59 -5.41 8.66
C ASP A 160 19.11 -6.28 7.49
N VAL A 161 19.91 -7.30 7.18
CA VAL A 161 19.61 -8.26 6.11
C VAL A 161 18.66 -9.35 6.64
N ALA A 162 17.61 -9.66 5.88
CA ALA A 162 16.73 -10.78 6.20
C ALA A 162 17.47 -12.12 6.05
N LYS A 163 17.98 -12.67 7.16
CA LYS A 163 18.78 -13.92 7.19
C LYS A 163 18.08 -15.11 6.53
N THR A 164 16.76 -15.26 6.74
CA THR A 164 15.96 -16.35 6.16
C THR A 164 15.81 -16.32 4.64
N MET A 165 16.19 -15.22 3.97
CA MET A 165 16.04 -15.04 2.52
C MET A 165 17.39 -15.00 1.78
N THR A 166 18.46 -14.74 2.53
CA THR A 166 19.81 -14.56 2.01
C THR A 166 20.72 -15.77 2.20
N ASP A 167 20.29 -16.75 3.01
CA ASP A 167 21.05 -17.97 3.31
C ASP A 167 20.58 -19.22 2.51
N MET A 168 19.67 -19.05 1.53
CA MET A 168 19.26 -20.11 0.59
C MET A 168 18.67 -21.39 1.22
N THR A 169 18.26 -21.35 2.49
CA THR A 169 17.72 -22.54 3.19
C THR A 169 16.42 -23.05 2.59
N TYR A 170 15.57 -22.20 1.99
CA TYR A 170 14.39 -22.58 1.19
C TYR A 170 14.07 -21.55 0.09
N GLY A 171 14.05 -21.94 -1.19
CA GLY A 171 13.53 -21.14 -2.32
C GLY A 171 14.57 -20.42 -3.20
N VAL A 172 14.13 -19.38 -3.91
CA VAL A 172 14.93 -18.55 -4.85
C VAL A 172 15.76 -17.52 -4.06
N TYR A 173 17.05 -17.38 -4.36
CA TYR A 173 17.92 -16.39 -3.71
C TYR A 173 17.44 -14.98 -4.03
N THR A 174 17.20 -14.18 -2.98
CA THR A 174 16.76 -12.78 -3.10
C THR A 174 17.47 -11.93 -2.06
N PHE A 175 18.28 -10.95 -2.50
CA PHE A 175 18.81 -9.95 -1.59
C PHE A 175 17.69 -9.02 -1.13
N CYS A 176 17.38 -9.05 0.16
CA CYS A 176 16.27 -8.31 0.75
C CYS A 176 16.71 -7.67 2.06
N VAL A 177 16.39 -6.40 2.22
CA VAL A 177 16.83 -5.56 3.34
C VAL A 177 15.64 -4.97 4.05
N ASN A 178 15.78 -4.78 5.37
CA ASN A 178 14.82 -4.07 6.21
C ASN A 178 15.47 -2.79 6.74
N GLY A 179 14.71 -1.70 6.80
CA GLY A 179 15.16 -0.41 7.33
C GLY A 179 16.06 0.39 6.38
N GLY A 180 16.69 1.44 6.91
CA GLY A 180 17.62 2.28 6.16
C GLY A 180 18.96 1.58 5.92
N MET A 181 19.58 1.82 4.77
CA MET A 181 20.95 1.41 4.48
C MET A 181 21.89 2.61 4.51
N TYR A 182 23.07 2.40 5.06
CA TYR A 182 24.12 3.42 5.13
C TYR A 182 25.50 2.78 4.94
N HIS A 183 26.41 3.50 4.29
CA HIS A 183 27.82 3.10 4.24
C HIS A 183 28.63 3.94 5.21
N ARG A 184 29.50 3.29 5.96
CA ARG A 184 30.32 3.94 6.98
C ARG A 184 31.79 3.66 6.75
N ILE A 185 32.59 4.70 6.89
CA ILE A 185 34.04 4.60 7.02
C ILE A 185 34.34 4.66 8.51
N ASP A 186 34.96 3.61 9.01
CA ASP A 186 35.40 3.53 10.41
C ASP A 186 36.69 4.33 10.61
N GLN A 187 37.10 4.47 11.87
CA GLN A 187 38.38 5.09 12.22
C GLN A 187 39.58 4.31 11.63
N LEU A 188 40.74 4.96 11.54
CA LEU A 188 41.92 4.33 10.91
C LEU A 188 42.45 3.13 11.70
N ILE A 189 42.23 3.08 13.02
CA ILE A 189 42.75 2.04 13.91
C ILE A 189 41.62 1.10 14.36
N PRO A 190 41.76 -0.24 14.24
CA PRO A 190 40.71 -1.17 14.65
C PRO A 190 40.33 -1.04 16.12
N ARG A 191 39.03 -0.96 16.44
CA ARG A 191 38.53 -0.83 17.83
C ARG A 191 38.78 -2.08 18.68
N ASP A 192 38.60 -3.25 18.07
CA ASP A 192 38.70 -4.57 18.68
C ASP A 192 39.98 -5.32 18.26
N GLY A 193 40.93 -4.62 17.64
CA GLY A 193 42.17 -5.20 17.11
C GLY A 193 42.01 -6.01 15.81
N ILE A 194 40.79 -6.17 15.28
CA ILE A 194 40.54 -6.91 14.03
C ILE A 194 40.30 -5.93 12.89
N PRO A 195 41.24 -5.80 11.93
CA PRO A 195 41.10 -4.84 10.83
C PRO A 195 39.97 -5.21 9.86
N ARG A 196 39.22 -4.19 9.43
CA ARG A 196 38.09 -4.31 8.49
C ARG A 196 38.08 -3.18 7.45
N ASP A 197 37.51 -3.46 6.27
CA ASP A 197 37.30 -2.50 5.19
C ASP A 197 38.59 -1.70 4.84
N ILE A 198 38.57 -0.37 4.98
CA ILE A 198 39.73 0.51 4.73
C ILE A 198 40.98 0.10 5.53
N GLN A 199 40.82 -0.44 6.74
CA GLN A 199 41.94 -0.77 7.63
C GLN A 199 42.79 -1.92 7.10
N LEU A 200 42.21 -2.80 6.26
CA LEU A 200 42.94 -3.92 5.65
C LEU A 200 44.05 -3.46 4.71
N TYR A 201 43.98 -2.23 4.21
CA TYR A 201 44.96 -1.66 3.27
C TYR A 201 46.16 -0.99 3.96
N PHE A 202 46.18 -0.90 5.29
CA PHE A 202 47.29 -0.31 6.06
C PHE A 202 48.37 -1.32 6.46
N TYR A 203 48.13 -2.60 6.21
CA TYR A 203 49.09 -3.66 6.50
C TYR A 203 49.92 -3.99 5.27
N ASP A 204 51.11 -4.56 5.48
CA ASP A 204 51.89 -5.12 4.38
C ASP A 204 51.14 -6.26 3.67
N ALA A 205 51.68 -6.70 2.52
CA ALA A 205 51.00 -7.68 1.68
C ALA A 205 50.72 -9.03 2.38
N ASP A 206 51.60 -9.47 3.28
CA ASP A 206 51.49 -10.78 3.95
C ASP A 206 50.44 -10.72 5.08
N TYR A 207 50.43 -9.64 5.86
CA TYR A 207 49.42 -9.41 6.88
C TYR A 207 48.06 -9.04 6.27
N GLU A 208 48.01 -8.25 5.19
CA GLU A 208 46.78 -7.97 4.42
C GLU A 208 46.15 -9.30 3.97
N MET A 209 46.93 -10.19 3.35
CA MET A 209 46.45 -11.50 2.90
C MET A 209 45.93 -12.34 4.08
N SER A 210 46.73 -12.45 5.14
CA SER A 210 46.39 -13.25 6.31
C SER A 210 45.09 -12.78 6.95
N ASN A 211 44.90 -11.47 7.11
CA ASN A 211 43.67 -10.87 7.64
C ASN A 211 42.47 -11.10 6.72
N ARG A 212 42.65 -11.00 5.39
CA ARG A 212 41.57 -11.28 4.42
C ARG A 212 41.12 -12.73 4.46
N LEU A 213 42.04 -13.68 4.67
CA LEU A 213 41.74 -15.12 4.71
C LEU A 213 41.06 -15.57 6.02
N GLN A 214 41.03 -14.74 7.06
CA GLN A 214 40.23 -15.02 8.26
C GLN A 214 38.72 -14.99 7.97
N TRP A 215 38.30 -14.31 6.89
CA TRP A 215 36.90 -14.27 6.48
C TRP A 215 36.47 -15.60 5.87
N LYS A 216 35.34 -16.13 6.35
CA LYS A 216 34.77 -17.37 5.81
C LYS A 216 34.46 -17.20 4.31
N ASN A 217 34.68 -18.26 3.55
CA ASN A 217 34.35 -18.38 2.12
C ASN A 217 35.25 -17.62 1.13
N ILE A 218 36.43 -17.14 1.52
CA ILE A 218 37.41 -16.54 0.60
C ILE A 218 38.41 -17.61 0.10
N ASP A 219 38.57 -17.75 -1.22
CA ASP A 219 39.62 -18.58 -1.84
C ASP A 219 40.90 -17.75 -2.03
N LYS A 220 42.02 -18.28 -1.55
CA LYS A 220 43.33 -17.63 -1.59
C LYS A 220 43.76 -17.22 -3.00
N ARG A 221 43.56 -18.07 -4.01
CA ARG A 221 43.95 -17.81 -5.41
C ARG A 221 43.18 -16.64 -6.00
N ILE A 222 41.91 -16.51 -5.62
CA ILE A 222 41.04 -15.40 -6.06
C ILE A 222 41.43 -14.12 -5.33
N ALA A 223 41.67 -14.18 -4.01
CA ALA A 223 42.13 -13.03 -3.24
C ALA A 223 43.46 -12.47 -3.76
N GLU A 224 44.44 -13.32 -4.07
CA GLU A 224 45.72 -12.92 -4.67
C GLU A 224 45.54 -12.19 -6.02
N LYS A 225 44.62 -12.69 -6.86
CA LYS A 225 44.26 -12.02 -8.12
C LYS A 225 43.64 -10.65 -7.85
N LEU A 226 42.67 -10.56 -6.93
CA LEU A 226 41.99 -9.30 -6.62
C LEU A 226 42.93 -8.25 -6.01
N ILE A 227 43.85 -8.63 -5.12
CA ILE A 227 44.89 -7.75 -4.56
C ILE A 227 45.75 -7.16 -5.67
N ARG A 228 46.17 -7.98 -6.64
CA ARG A 228 46.96 -7.55 -7.80
C ARG A 228 46.16 -6.64 -8.73
N ILE A 229 44.91 -6.99 -9.04
CA ILE A 229 44.01 -6.20 -9.89
C ILE A 229 43.82 -4.80 -9.28
N LEU A 230 43.51 -4.73 -7.99
CA LEU A 230 43.21 -3.49 -7.28
C LEU A 230 44.46 -2.70 -6.86
N ALA A 231 45.68 -3.23 -7.04
CA ALA A 231 46.92 -2.50 -6.75
C ALA A 231 47.07 -1.20 -7.59
N THR A 232 46.38 -1.11 -8.72
CA THR A 232 46.35 0.08 -9.59
C THR A 232 45.20 1.06 -9.28
N ASN A 233 44.37 0.73 -8.29
CA ASN A 233 43.28 1.57 -7.81
C ASN A 233 43.85 2.76 -7.00
N PRO A 234 43.49 4.02 -7.33
CA PRO A 234 43.99 5.20 -6.63
C PRO A 234 43.80 5.19 -5.10
N TYR A 235 42.64 4.75 -4.60
CA TYR A 235 42.40 4.65 -3.17
C TYR A 235 43.33 3.62 -2.51
N VAL A 236 43.51 2.45 -3.12
CA VAL A 236 44.42 1.40 -2.60
C VAL A 236 45.85 1.93 -2.50
N GLN A 237 46.32 2.66 -3.51
CA GLN A 237 47.68 3.22 -3.50
C GLN A 237 47.88 4.23 -2.37
N ILE A 238 46.89 5.10 -2.11
CA ILE A 238 46.97 6.06 -1.02
C ILE A 238 46.88 5.37 0.35
N PHE A 239 45.96 4.42 0.51
CA PHE A 239 45.79 3.73 1.78
C PHE A 239 47.01 2.87 2.13
N ARG A 240 47.66 2.23 1.16
CA ARG A 240 48.93 1.54 1.40
C ARG A 240 50.05 2.50 1.81
N ARG A 241 50.20 3.62 1.11
CA ARG A 241 51.15 4.68 1.49
C ARG A 241 50.91 5.21 2.90
N LEU A 242 49.65 5.26 3.34
CA LEU A 242 49.30 5.64 4.72
C LEU A 242 49.81 4.62 5.74
N GLY A 243 49.71 3.32 5.44
CA GLY A 243 50.29 2.26 6.28
C GLY A 243 51.80 2.41 6.48
N ASP A 244 52.50 2.93 5.47
CA ASP A 244 53.96 3.14 5.50
C ASP A 244 54.40 4.36 6.35
N LEU A 245 53.48 5.26 6.75
CA LEU A 245 53.82 6.52 7.45
C LEU A 245 54.10 6.35 8.96
N GLY A 246 53.94 5.15 9.52
CA GLY A 246 54.15 4.88 10.95
C GLY A 246 52.86 4.89 11.77
N PRO A 247 52.87 5.23 13.08
CA PRO A 247 51.69 5.13 13.93
C PRO A 247 50.58 6.08 13.47
N LEU A 248 49.48 5.48 13.00
CA LEU A 248 48.33 6.19 12.42
C LEU A 248 47.63 7.15 13.40
N ASP A 249 47.93 7.05 14.71
CA ASP A 249 47.39 7.91 15.78
C ASP A 249 47.58 9.41 15.49
N ASN A 250 48.65 9.80 14.79
CA ASN A 250 48.99 11.20 14.54
C ASN A 250 48.40 11.76 13.24
N TYR A 251 47.62 10.96 12.50
CA TYR A 251 47.19 11.28 11.15
C TYR A 251 45.66 11.35 11.02
N ARG A 252 45.20 12.28 10.17
CA ARG A 252 43.82 12.28 9.64
C ARG A 252 43.84 12.21 8.12
N VAL A 253 42.93 11.42 7.54
CA VAL A 253 42.81 11.20 6.09
C VAL A 253 41.59 11.91 5.56
N THR A 254 41.78 12.86 4.66
CA THR A 254 40.69 13.64 4.07
C THR A 254 40.41 13.12 2.66
N LEU A 255 39.35 12.34 2.48
CA LEU A 255 38.91 11.86 1.17
C LEU A 255 38.29 13.00 0.37
N ASN A 256 38.69 13.16 -0.89
CA ASN A 256 38.08 14.15 -1.76
C ASN A 256 36.66 13.71 -2.13
N ALA A 257 35.68 14.51 -1.74
CA ALA A 257 34.27 14.30 -2.04
C ALA A 257 33.72 15.38 -3.01
N SER A 258 34.63 16.18 -3.59
CA SER A 258 34.38 17.19 -4.61
C SER A 258 34.60 16.57 -5.98
N VAL A 259 33.72 16.87 -6.93
CA VAL A 259 33.86 16.36 -8.30
C VAL A 259 33.94 17.56 -9.25
N GLU A 260 35.17 17.84 -9.72
CA GLU A 260 35.44 18.82 -10.79
C GLU A 260 35.62 18.12 -12.17
N LEU A 261 35.32 16.81 -12.25
CA LEU A 261 35.56 15.97 -13.42
C LEU A 261 34.29 15.77 -14.28
N ASP A 262 34.38 16.01 -15.59
CA ASP A 262 33.29 15.76 -16.56
C ASP A 262 33.15 14.26 -16.88
N GLN A 263 32.23 13.55 -16.21
CA GLN A 263 32.00 12.11 -16.43
C GLN A 263 31.52 11.71 -17.86
N ARG A 264 31.32 12.68 -18.76
CA ARG A 264 31.08 12.39 -20.18
C ARG A 264 32.38 12.08 -20.94
N VAL A 265 33.52 12.45 -20.36
CA VAL A 265 34.89 12.16 -20.84
C VAL A 265 35.50 11.13 -19.87
N TYR A 266 36.34 10.21 -20.37
CA TYR A 266 37.03 9.27 -19.51
C TYR A 266 38.06 10.01 -18.66
N ASN A 267 37.71 10.31 -17.41
CA ASN A 267 38.55 11.02 -16.46
C ASN A 267 38.98 10.05 -15.37
N ARG A 268 40.14 9.43 -15.54
CA ARG A 268 40.78 8.67 -14.46
C ARG A 268 41.31 9.65 -13.43
N PRO A 269 40.96 9.53 -12.13
CA PRO A 269 41.55 10.39 -11.11
C PRO A 269 43.08 10.29 -11.13
N THR A 270 43.77 11.42 -11.07
CA THR A 270 45.22 11.37 -10.79
C THR A 270 45.42 11.03 -9.32
N THR A 271 46.51 10.33 -8.99
CA THR A 271 46.69 9.71 -7.67
C THR A 271 46.72 10.69 -6.49
N SER A 272 46.90 11.99 -6.71
CA SER A 272 46.85 13.03 -5.67
C SER A 272 45.46 13.62 -5.43
N GLU A 273 44.47 13.33 -6.27
CA GLU A 273 43.17 14.01 -6.26
C GLU A 273 42.10 13.30 -5.42
N VAL A 274 42.30 12.02 -5.02
CA VAL A 274 41.24 11.23 -4.37
C VAL A 274 41.25 11.30 -2.83
N ALA A 275 42.40 11.64 -2.21
CA ALA A 275 42.52 11.85 -0.77
C ALA A 275 43.81 12.61 -0.38
N GLY A 276 43.78 13.33 0.73
CA GLY A 276 44.91 14.07 1.31
C GLY A 276 45.19 13.69 2.77
N ILE A 277 46.45 13.74 3.20
CA ILE A 277 46.92 13.27 4.51
C ILE A 277 47.39 14.47 5.35
N TRP A 278 47.02 14.51 6.62
CA TRP A 278 47.37 15.61 7.54
C TRP A 278 47.93 15.07 8.84
N VAL A 279 48.92 15.78 9.37
CA VAL A 279 49.48 15.55 10.71
C VAL A 279 48.80 16.51 11.69
N GLU A 280 48.42 16.00 12.87
CA GLU A 280 47.82 16.80 13.92
C GLU A 280 48.76 17.96 14.34
N GLY A 281 48.27 19.21 14.26
CA GLY A 281 49.06 20.42 14.56
C GLY A 281 49.57 21.23 13.36
N ASN A 282 49.32 20.81 12.12
CA ASN A 282 49.74 21.52 10.91
C ASN A 282 48.55 21.84 9.98
N ASP A 283 47.82 22.94 10.25
CA ASP A 283 46.55 23.30 9.58
C ASP A 283 46.72 24.13 8.27
N ASN A 284 47.94 24.34 7.79
CA ASN A 284 48.24 25.33 6.74
C ASN A 284 48.15 24.87 5.27
N ILE A 285 47.27 23.93 4.93
CA ILE A 285 46.97 23.61 3.50
C ILE A 285 45.46 23.71 3.28
N ALA A 286 45.04 24.20 2.11
CA ALA A 286 43.63 24.34 1.76
C ALA A 286 42.93 22.98 1.77
N ALA A 287 41.98 22.77 2.68
CA ALA A 287 41.10 21.60 2.65
C ALA A 287 40.32 21.56 1.33
N TYR A 288 40.10 20.35 0.77
CA TYR A 288 39.22 20.20 -0.40
C TYR A 288 37.89 20.92 -0.14
N LYS A 289 37.33 21.61 -1.15
CA LYS A 289 36.02 22.30 -1.05
C LYS A 289 34.97 21.44 -0.36
N ARG A 290 35.00 20.13 -0.62
CA ARG A 290 34.20 19.13 0.08
C ARG A 290 35.01 17.86 0.33
N SER A 291 34.92 17.32 1.54
CA SER A 291 35.69 16.15 1.94
C SER A 291 35.02 15.28 3.00
N ILE A 292 35.48 14.03 3.11
CA ILE A 292 35.19 13.12 4.23
C ILE A 292 36.49 12.94 5.01
N ILE A 293 36.56 13.50 6.22
CA ILE A 293 37.76 13.41 7.08
C ILE A 293 37.68 12.13 7.91
N VAL A 294 38.66 11.24 7.87
CA VAL A 294 38.73 10.03 8.69
C VAL A 294 39.81 10.25 9.76
N TYR A 295 39.44 10.07 11.03
CA TYR A 295 40.34 10.26 12.17
C TYR A 295 40.96 8.93 12.61
N ALA A 296 42.14 9.00 13.23
CA ALA A 296 42.82 7.84 13.78
C ALA A 296 41.96 7.10 14.82
N ARG A 297 41.36 7.87 15.75
CA ARG A 297 40.39 7.43 16.74
C ARG A 297 39.19 8.37 16.71
N SER A 298 37.99 7.83 16.77
CA SER A 298 36.76 8.62 16.80
C SER A 298 35.68 7.91 17.59
N ASP A 299 34.90 8.67 18.37
CA ASP A 299 33.79 8.13 19.14
C ASP A 299 32.73 7.48 18.22
N LYS A 300 32.56 7.98 16.98
CA LYS A 300 31.54 7.50 16.04
C LYS A 300 32.07 7.32 14.61
N PRO A 301 31.72 6.23 13.91
CA PRO A 301 32.06 6.05 12.49
C PRO A 301 31.36 7.09 11.61
N LYS A 302 31.96 7.44 10.47
CA LYS A 302 31.42 8.48 9.56
C LYS A 302 30.61 7.88 8.42
N THR A 303 29.38 8.35 8.26
CA THR A 303 28.49 7.95 7.15
C THR A 303 28.86 8.67 5.85
N ILE A 304 29.01 7.90 4.76
CA ILE A 304 29.19 8.44 3.41
C ILE A 304 27.83 8.90 2.90
N GLN A 305 27.74 10.19 2.54
CA GLN A 305 26.51 10.77 2.01
C GLN A 305 26.22 10.23 0.61
N SER A 306 24.96 9.88 0.35
CA SER A 306 24.53 9.18 -0.86
C SER A 306 24.73 9.97 -2.16
N TYR A 307 24.75 11.30 -2.08
CA TYR A 307 24.96 12.20 -3.23
C TYR A 307 26.44 12.49 -3.53
N ARG A 308 27.38 11.81 -2.85
CA ARG A 308 28.82 11.91 -3.13
C ARG A 308 29.22 10.93 -4.23
N GLY A 309 30.03 11.39 -5.19
CA GLY A 309 30.54 10.54 -6.28
C GLY A 309 31.38 9.35 -5.79
N CYS A 310 32.07 9.49 -4.65
CA CYS A 310 32.86 8.40 -4.06
C CYS A 310 32.02 7.30 -3.37
N TYR A 311 30.71 7.49 -3.22
CA TYR A 311 29.84 6.51 -2.53
C TYR A 311 29.88 5.12 -3.19
N ASP A 312 29.74 5.07 -4.51
CA ASP A 312 29.69 3.80 -5.24
C ASP A 312 31.08 3.09 -5.28
N PRO A 313 32.19 3.76 -5.67
CA PRO A 313 33.50 3.09 -5.74
C PRO A 313 34.08 2.70 -4.38
N LEU A 314 33.75 3.43 -3.30
CA LEU A 314 34.19 3.05 -1.95
C LEU A 314 33.53 1.75 -1.45
N SER A 315 32.29 1.48 -1.88
CA SER A 315 31.50 0.33 -1.43
C SER A 315 31.49 -0.85 -2.41
N TYR A 316 31.74 -0.61 -3.70
CA TYR A 316 31.69 -1.62 -4.76
C TYR A 316 32.94 -1.63 -5.64
N PRO A 317 34.15 -1.84 -5.08
CA PRO A 317 35.40 -1.77 -5.82
C PRO A 317 35.51 -2.80 -6.96
N LEU A 318 34.76 -3.90 -6.89
CA LEU A 318 34.71 -4.89 -7.99
C LEU A 318 33.92 -4.40 -9.22
N PHE A 319 33.05 -3.39 -9.06
CA PHE A 319 32.38 -2.72 -10.17
C PHE A 319 33.12 -1.45 -10.64
N PHE A 320 33.96 -0.87 -9.77
CA PHE A 320 34.71 0.36 -10.02
C PHE A 320 36.22 0.16 -9.73
N PRO A 321 36.90 -0.76 -10.45
CA PRO A 321 38.28 -1.15 -10.13
C PRO A 321 39.28 -0.01 -10.31
N TYR A 322 38.96 0.99 -11.15
CA TYR A 322 39.81 2.16 -11.40
C TYR A 322 39.35 3.41 -10.66
N ASP A 323 38.45 3.27 -9.69
CA ASP A 323 37.86 4.38 -8.94
C ASP A 323 37.09 5.37 -9.83
N GLU A 324 36.31 4.85 -10.78
CA GLU A 324 35.40 5.72 -11.52
C GLU A 324 34.34 6.28 -10.59
N SER A 325 34.21 7.61 -10.61
CA SER A 325 33.23 8.32 -9.79
C SER A 325 31.80 7.83 -10.10
N GLY A 326 31.05 7.51 -9.04
CA GLY A 326 29.63 7.22 -9.08
C GLY A 326 28.77 8.46 -9.37
N TRP A 327 27.45 8.37 -9.18
CA TRP A 327 26.59 9.53 -9.43
C TRP A 327 26.86 10.70 -8.45
N HIS A 328 26.85 11.93 -8.97
CA HIS A 328 26.77 13.19 -8.21
C HIS A 328 25.88 14.20 -8.95
N SER A 329 25.42 15.25 -8.26
CA SER A 329 24.45 16.24 -8.75
C SER A 329 24.93 17.11 -9.93
N ASN A 330 26.25 17.18 -10.15
CA ASN A 330 26.88 18.11 -11.09
C ASN A 330 27.26 17.46 -12.43
N ILE A 331 26.71 16.31 -12.79
CA ILE A 331 26.97 15.67 -14.08
C ILE A 331 26.18 16.42 -15.17
N PRO A 332 26.82 17.12 -16.13
CA PRO A 332 26.10 17.82 -17.20
C PRO A 332 25.38 16.86 -18.14
N ARG A 333 24.21 17.29 -18.66
CA ARG A 333 23.61 16.62 -19.83
C ARG A 333 24.43 16.85 -21.09
N HIS A 334 24.24 15.99 -22.08
CA HIS A 334 24.91 16.10 -23.37
C HIS A 334 24.56 17.44 -24.04
N GLY A 335 25.58 18.17 -24.49
CA GLY A 335 25.43 19.51 -25.08
C GLY A 335 25.56 20.68 -24.09
N ILE A 336 25.64 20.42 -22.79
CA ILE A 336 25.76 21.47 -21.77
C ILE A 336 27.22 21.58 -21.30
N PRO A 337 27.88 22.75 -21.38
CA PRO A 337 29.23 22.96 -20.86
C PRO A 337 29.27 22.83 -19.33
N ILE A 338 30.32 22.21 -18.78
CA ILE A 338 30.45 22.05 -17.31
C ILE A 338 30.49 23.40 -16.57
N ASN A 339 31.07 24.43 -17.20
CA ASN A 339 31.15 25.79 -16.67
C ASN A 339 29.79 26.47 -16.47
N ASN A 340 28.72 25.96 -17.10
CA ASN A 340 27.38 26.51 -16.96
C ASN A 340 26.60 25.89 -15.78
N ILE A 341 27.16 24.87 -15.11
CA ILE A 341 26.51 24.24 -13.96
C ILE A 341 26.83 25.08 -12.71
N ILE A 342 25.78 25.65 -12.12
CA ILE A 342 25.87 26.35 -10.83
C ILE A 342 25.82 25.30 -9.71
N ASN A 343 26.73 25.42 -8.74
CA ASN A 343 26.85 24.52 -7.59
C ASN A 343 25.82 24.86 -6.50
N ASP A 344 24.53 24.61 -6.73
CA ASP A 344 23.52 24.72 -5.68
C ASP A 344 23.27 23.34 -5.04
N ASP A 345 23.90 23.10 -3.89
CA ASP A 345 23.78 21.85 -3.11
C ASP A 345 22.43 21.68 -2.40
N ASP A 346 21.60 22.73 -2.36
CA ASP A 346 20.29 22.71 -1.71
C ASP A 346 19.16 22.19 -2.60
N ASP A 347 19.42 22.00 -3.91
CA ASP A 347 18.39 21.62 -4.89
C ASP A 347 18.52 20.16 -5.37
N ILE A 348 18.78 19.24 -4.42
CA ILE A 348 18.75 17.78 -4.65
C ILE A 348 17.29 17.28 -4.88
N GLY A 349 16.32 18.20 -4.89
CA GLY A 349 14.90 17.97 -4.71
C GLY A 349 14.04 17.71 -5.93
N ASP A 350 14.51 18.05 -7.13
CA ASP A 350 13.64 18.20 -8.30
C ASP A 350 13.25 16.87 -8.99
N ASP A 351 13.29 15.77 -8.25
CA ASP A 351 12.85 14.44 -8.70
C ASP A 351 11.36 14.17 -8.39
N LEU A 352 10.68 15.09 -7.69
CA LEU A 352 9.22 15.13 -7.62
C LEU A 352 8.73 15.89 -8.85
N GLU A 353 8.02 15.20 -9.74
CA GLU A 353 7.34 15.80 -10.90
C GLU A 353 6.31 16.85 -10.43
N ASP A 354 6.75 18.06 -10.08
CA ASP A 354 5.88 19.21 -9.90
C ASP A 354 5.80 19.95 -11.24
N SER A 355 4.66 19.77 -11.89
CA SER A 355 4.35 20.07 -13.29
C SER A 355 4.31 21.56 -13.69
N ASN A 356 4.90 22.49 -12.92
CA ASN A 356 4.59 23.92 -13.08
C ASN A 356 5.75 24.88 -13.35
N THR A 357 6.99 24.43 -13.53
CA THR A 357 8.03 25.26 -14.18
C THR A 357 8.75 24.48 -15.27
N LYS A 358 8.57 24.91 -16.53
CA LYS A 358 9.23 24.35 -17.72
C LYS A 358 10.71 24.77 -17.79
N LYS A 359 11.50 24.56 -16.74
CA LYS A 359 12.96 24.66 -16.88
C LYS A 359 13.50 23.24 -16.99
N GLU A 360 14.02 22.90 -18.16
CA GLU A 360 14.61 21.59 -18.39
C GLU A 360 15.89 21.49 -17.56
N ARG A 361 16.04 20.42 -16.76
CA ARG A 361 17.22 20.23 -15.91
C ARG A 361 18.49 20.16 -16.76
N ASP A 362 19.52 20.90 -16.38
CA ASP A 362 20.82 20.95 -17.07
C ASP A 362 21.76 19.79 -16.68
N THR A 363 21.47 19.10 -15.58
CA THR A 363 22.25 17.97 -15.06
C THR A 363 21.52 16.62 -15.20
N VAL A 364 22.29 15.53 -15.18
CA VAL A 364 21.80 14.15 -15.20
C VAL A 364 21.31 13.79 -13.80
N SER A 365 20.03 13.42 -13.67
CA SER A 365 19.50 13.01 -12.36
C SER A 365 20.04 11.65 -11.92
N MET A 366 19.97 11.35 -10.63
CA MET A 366 20.46 10.08 -10.06
C MET A 366 19.76 8.89 -10.73
N ARG A 367 18.44 8.99 -10.93
CA ARG A 367 17.66 7.95 -11.62
C ARG A 367 18.13 7.77 -13.06
N GLU A 368 18.34 8.87 -13.80
CA GLU A 368 18.80 8.83 -15.19
C GLU A 368 20.17 8.16 -15.32
N TYR A 369 21.10 8.46 -14.41
CA TYR A 369 22.43 7.86 -14.38
C TYR A 369 22.38 6.34 -14.22
N TYR A 370 21.67 5.83 -13.21
CA TYR A 370 21.60 4.39 -12.98
C TYR A 370 20.74 3.67 -14.02
N CYS A 371 19.66 4.30 -14.49
CA CYS A 371 18.89 3.79 -15.62
C CYS A 371 19.80 3.60 -16.84
N TYR A 372 20.68 4.55 -17.15
CA TYR A 372 21.66 4.44 -18.23
C TYR A 372 22.69 3.32 -18.00
N LYS A 373 23.21 3.16 -16.77
CA LYS A 373 24.21 2.13 -16.43
C LYS A 373 23.63 0.71 -16.47
N PHE A 374 22.34 0.52 -16.18
CA PHE A 374 21.66 -0.79 -16.26
C PHE A 374 21.17 -1.17 -17.66
N GLN A 375 21.46 -0.38 -18.70
CA GLN A 375 21.12 -0.75 -20.07
C GLN A 375 22.07 -1.81 -20.63
N ILE A 376 21.49 -2.78 -21.34
CA ILE A 376 22.21 -3.82 -22.08
C ILE A 376 22.78 -3.21 -23.37
N ARG A 377 24.10 -3.29 -23.57
CA ARG A 377 24.82 -2.80 -24.75
C ARG A 377 25.71 -3.92 -25.32
N SER A 378 26.35 -3.68 -26.46
CA SER A 378 27.28 -4.64 -27.08
C SER A 378 28.53 -4.91 -26.25
N ASN A 379 28.95 -3.97 -25.41
CA ASN A 379 30.14 -4.10 -24.58
C ASN A 379 29.84 -4.88 -23.30
N TYR A 380 30.87 -5.51 -22.74
CA TYR A 380 30.77 -6.16 -21.43
C TYR A 380 30.41 -5.16 -20.33
N ASN A 381 29.34 -5.47 -19.60
CA ASN A 381 28.90 -4.67 -18.45
C ASN A 381 29.02 -5.52 -17.19
N VAL A 382 30.12 -5.33 -16.43
CA VAL A 382 30.40 -6.11 -15.21
C VAL A 382 29.34 -5.95 -14.14
N ILE A 383 28.66 -4.79 -14.10
CA ILE A 383 27.53 -4.56 -13.19
C ILE A 383 26.42 -5.57 -13.51
N LEU A 384 26.03 -5.70 -14.79
CA LEU A 384 25.01 -6.67 -15.22
C LEU A 384 25.47 -8.14 -15.11
N MET A 385 26.78 -8.39 -15.06
CA MET A 385 27.35 -9.73 -14.83
C MET A 385 27.49 -10.08 -13.33
N GLY A 386 27.24 -9.12 -12.44
CA GLY A 386 27.48 -9.26 -11.00
C GLY A 386 26.55 -10.19 -10.23
N GLY A 387 25.47 -10.70 -10.83
CA GLY A 387 24.56 -11.68 -10.23
C GLY A 387 24.09 -11.29 -8.83
N ARG A 388 24.51 -12.04 -7.80
CA ARG A 388 24.18 -11.72 -6.39
C ARG A 388 24.68 -10.35 -5.94
N LEU A 389 25.83 -9.87 -6.44
CA LEU A 389 26.32 -8.52 -6.16
C LEU A 389 25.49 -7.46 -6.88
N LEU A 390 25.02 -7.74 -8.11
CA LEU A 390 24.08 -6.85 -8.81
C LEU A 390 22.78 -6.69 -8.02
N GLN A 391 22.22 -7.77 -7.47
CA GLN A 391 21.04 -7.69 -6.61
C GLN A 391 21.26 -6.78 -5.39
N GLN A 392 22.42 -6.89 -4.73
CA GLN A 392 22.79 -6.00 -3.62
C GLN A 392 22.93 -4.55 -4.06
N PHE A 393 23.65 -4.33 -5.16
CA PHE A 393 23.90 -3.00 -5.70
C PHE A 393 22.60 -2.28 -6.08
N VAL A 394 21.67 -2.95 -6.75
CA VAL A 394 20.45 -2.27 -7.23
C VAL A 394 19.48 -1.93 -6.10
N VAL A 395 19.43 -2.76 -5.06
CA VAL A 395 18.69 -2.46 -3.83
C VAL A 395 19.30 -1.25 -3.12
N ASP A 396 20.64 -1.17 -3.05
CA ASP A 396 21.35 -0.01 -2.53
C ASP A 396 21.08 1.26 -3.33
N ILE A 397 21.20 1.20 -4.65
CA ILE A 397 20.89 2.33 -5.51
C ILE A 397 19.44 2.81 -5.35
N TYR A 398 18.46 1.89 -5.25
CA TYR A 398 17.07 2.30 -5.03
C TYR A 398 16.87 2.94 -3.66
N ILE A 399 17.47 2.40 -2.60
CA ILE A 399 17.37 2.98 -1.25
C ILE A 399 18.07 4.34 -1.19
N LYS A 400 19.19 4.51 -1.88
CA LYS A 400 19.87 5.79 -2.10
C LYS A 400 18.94 6.80 -2.80
N LEU A 401 18.26 6.41 -3.87
CA LEU A 401 17.25 7.25 -4.56
C LEU A 401 16.07 7.62 -3.66
N GLU A 402 15.52 6.64 -2.94
CA GLU A 402 14.37 6.84 -2.07
C GLU A 402 14.72 7.73 -0.87
N THR A 403 15.87 7.50 -0.24
CA THR A 403 16.38 8.32 0.86
C THR A 403 16.58 9.75 0.40
N SER A 404 17.12 9.98 -0.80
CA SER A 404 17.25 11.34 -1.37
C SER A 404 15.90 12.05 -1.48
N ARG A 405 14.84 11.34 -1.88
CA ARG A 405 13.47 11.88 -1.97
C ARG A 405 12.85 12.15 -0.60
N LEU A 406 13.10 11.26 0.36
CA LEU A 406 12.65 11.44 1.74
C LEU A 406 13.38 12.61 2.42
N ASP A 407 14.67 12.77 2.15
CA ASP A 407 15.47 13.91 2.61
C ASP A 407 14.95 15.22 2.04
N PHE A 408 14.55 15.25 0.76
CA PHE A 408 13.86 16.40 0.19
C PHE A 408 12.59 16.72 0.96
N CYS A 409 11.70 15.72 1.17
CA CYS A 409 10.49 15.92 1.96
C CYS A 409 10.83 16.43 3.37
N ARG A 410 11.88 15.91 4.01
CA ARG A 410 12.31 16.31 5.36
C ARG A 410 12.82 17.75 5.40
N LYS A 411 13.63 18.15 4.43
CA LYS A 411 14.21 19.51 4.33
C LYS A 411 13.21 20.55 3.83
N ASN A 412 12.20 20.14 3.08
CA ASN A 412 11.19 21.03 2.48
C ASN A 412 9.84 20.93 3.18
N GLN A 413 9.81 20.50 4.45
CA GLN A 413 8.57 20.49 5.23
C GLN A 413 7.93 21.88 5.25
N SER A 414 8.71 22.96 5.33
CA SER A 414 8.23 24.34 5.24
C SER A 414 7.42 24.66 3.97
N LYS A 415 7.78 24.10 2.81
CA LYS A 415 7.02 24.23 1.55
C LYS A 415 5.80 23.31 1.47
N ILE A 416 5.79 22.25 2.28
CA ILE A 416 4.71 21.24 2.37
C ILE A 416 3.70 21.60 3.48
N ARG A 417 4.02 22.60 4.33
CA ARG A 417 3.12 23.15 5.36
C ARG A 417 1.86 23.71 4.70
N ALA A 418 0.73 23.39 5.32
CA ALA A 418 -0.58 23.92 4.95
C ALA A 418 -1.44 24.00 6.20
N ASP A 419 -2.19 25.09 6.33
CA ASP A 419 -3.17 25.27 7.41
C ASP A 419 -4.51 25.80 6.83
N LEU A 420 -5.55 25.83 7.65
CA LEU A 420 -6.85 26.42 7.32
C LEU A 420 -6.70 27.94 7.15
N TYR A 421 -7.28 28.49 6.08
CA TYR A 421 -7.26 29.94 5.81
C TYR A 421 -7.81 30.75 6.98
N GLN A 422 -8.90 30.31 7.61
CA GLN A 422 -9.44 30.96 8.80
C GLN A 422 -8.43 30.97 9.96
N GLY A 423 -7.71 29.87 10.21
CA GLY A 423 -6.66 29.83 11.23
C GLY A 423 -5.52 30.82 10.94
N VAL A 424 -5.13 30.97 9.68
CA VAL A 424 -4.16 31.98 9.24
C VAL A 424 -4.68 33.41 9.46
N VAL A 425 -5.95 33.68 9.13
CA VAL A 425 -6.60 34.99 9.34
C VAL A 425 -6.72 35.32 10.83
N ASP A 426 -7.08 34.36 11.67
CA ASP A 426 -7.23 34.53 13.11
C ASP A 426 -5.87 34.85 13.76
N CYS A 427 -4.78 34.20 13.32
CA CYS A 427 -3.42 34.53 13.76
C CYS A 427 -3.00 35.96 13.37
N VAL A 428 -3.31 36.40 12.14
CA VAL A 428 -3.04 37.78 11.70
C VAL A 428 -3.83 38.78 12.54
N ASN A 429 -5.11 38.50 12.81
CA ASN A 429 -5.96 39.36 13.63
C ASN A 429 -5.53 39.39 15.10
N ALA A 430 -4.91 38.32 15.60
CA ALA A 430 -4.30 38.25 16.93
C ALA A 430 -2.91 38.93 17.01
N GLY A 431 -2.43 39.53 15.91
CA GLY A 431 -1.16 40.26 15.85
C GLY A 431 0.08 39.38 15.62
N GLU A 432 -0.11 38.08 15.36
CA GLU A 432 0.99 37.17 15.01
C GLU A 432 1.32 37.31 13.53
N VAL A 433 2.60 37.49 13.22
CA VAL A 433 3.10 37.75 11.86
C VAL A 433 4.06 36.67 11.36
N ARG A 434 4.49 35.75 12.23
CA ARG A 434 5.51 34.73 11.92
C ARG A 434 4.87 33.38 11.61
N SER A 435 5.10 32.88 10.39
CA SER A 435 4.56 31.63 9.87
C SER A 435 5.22 30.35 10.42
N ASN A 436 6.35 30.47 11.12
CA ASN A 436 7.12 29.33 11.63
C ASN A 436 6.58 28.73 12.95
N MET A 437 5.62 29.40 13.61
CA MET A 437 5.04 28.96 14.89
C MET A 437 3.77 28.10 14.75
N ILE A 438 3.28 27.89 13.52
CA ILE A 438 1.96 27.29 13.23
C ILE A 438 2.12 25.92 12.55
N GLY A 439 1.53 24.87 13.15
CA GLY A 439 1.41 23.52 12.57
C GLY A 439 2.68 22.65 12.63
N GLN A 440 2.96 21.95 13.75
CA GLN A 440 4.07 20.99 13.81
C GLN A 440 3.63 19.55 13.54
N ARG A 441 3.85 19.07 12.30
CA ARG A 441 3.83 17.64 11.89
C ARG A 441 4.84 17.41 10.75
N VAL A 442 5.65 16.33 10.80
CA VAL A 442 6.45 15.88 9.64
C VAL A 442 5.59 14.95 8.79
N VAL A 443 5.06 15.49 7.68
CA VAL A 443 4.07 14.80 6.84
C VAL A 443 4.71 14.29 5.55
N LEU A 444 4.33 13.07 5.16
CA LEU A 444 4.67 12.51 3.86
C LEU A 444 3.50 12.80 2.89
N PRO A 445 3.72 13.56 1.80
CA PRO A 445 2.64 13.96 0.91
C PRO A 445 2.03 12.77 0.15
N ALA A 446 0.78 12.91 -0.28
CA ALA A 446 0.11 11.88 -1.10
C ALA A 446 0.75 11.65 -2.48
N SER A 447 1.65 12.55 -2.92
CA SER A 447 2.50 12.37 -4.11
C SER A 447 3.62 11.36 -3.89
N PHE A 448 3.99 11.05 -2.64
CA PHE A 448 5.04 10.08 -2.34
C PHE A 448 4.50 8.65 -2.49
N ILE A 449 4.95 7.96 -3.54
CA ILE A 449 4.42 6.67 -3.95
C ILE A 449 4.71 5.57 -2.91
N GLY A 450 3.66 4.93 -2.41
CA GLY A 450 3.74 3.86 -1.39
C GLY A 450 3.58 4.37 0.04
N GLY A 451 3.54 5.69 0.24
CA GLY A 451 3.23 6.30 1.54
C GLY A 451 1.79 6.03 2.00
N PRO A 452 1.47 6.15 3.30
CA PRO A 452 0.13 5.87 3.84
C PRO A 452 -0.99 6.66 3.14
N ARG A 453 -0.74 7.94 2.84
CA ARG A 453 -1.70 8.83 2.16
C ARG A 453 -1.91 8.45 0.70
N ASP A 454 -0.86 8.03 0.00
CA ASP A 454 -0.96 7.54 -1.38
C ASP A 454 -1.78 6.24 -1.44
N MET A 455 -1.53 5.29 -0.54
CA MET A 455 -2.29 4.04 -0.45
C MET A 455 -3.77 4.28 -0.15
N ARG A 456 -4.07 5.15 0.84
CA ARG A 456 -5.45 5.53 1.16
C ARG A 456 -6.13 6.23 -0.02
N ARG A 457 -5.43 7.15 -0.70
CA ARG A 457 -5.93 7.84 -1.90
C ARG A 457 -6.31 6.84 -2.99
N ARG A 458 -5.42 5.93 -3.35
CA ARG A 458 -5.65 4.92 -4.40
C ARG A 458 -6.86 4.04 -4.12
N PHE A 459 -7.03 3.62 -2.87
CA PHE A 459 -8.20 2.86 -2.45
C PHE A 459 -9.49 3.65 -2.68
N LEU A 460 -9.54 4.90 -2.18
CA LEU A 460 -10.72 5.76 -2.33
C LEU A 460 -11.03 6.07 -3.80
N ASP A 461 -10.00 6.29 -4.62
CA ASP A 461 -10.14 6.53 -6.05
C ASP A 461 -10.74 5.31 -6.75
N ALA A 462 -10.24 4.11 -6.44
CA ALA A 462 -10.78 2.88 -7.01
C ALA A 462 -12.22 2.59 -6.55
N MET A 463 -12.57 2.91 -5.30
CA MET A 463 -13.95 2.83 -4.82
C MET A 463 -14.89 3.79 -5.54
N THR A 464 -14.39 4.93 -6.01
CA THR A 464 -15.18 5.86 -6.83
C THR A 464 -15.55 5.22 -8.17
N LEU A 465 -14.66 4.44 -8.80
CA LEU A 465 -15.02 3.69 -10.00
C LEU A 465 -16.09 2.63 -9.73
N VAL A 466 -16.03 1.95 -8.58
CA VAL A 466 -17.05 0.97 -8.21
C VAL A 466 -18.41 1.62 -7.98
N GLN A 467 -18.44 2.80 -7.37
CA GLN A 467 -19.67 3.55 -7.16
C GLN A 467 -20.28 4.05 -8.48
N ASP A 468 -19.46 4.57 -9.40
CA ASP A 468 -19.93 5.16 -10.65
C ASP A 468 -20.24 4.10 -11.74
N ASP A 469 -19.40 3.08 -11.87
CA ASP A 469 -19.45 2.13 -12.99
C ASP A 469 -19.94 0.72 -12.55
N GLY A 470 -20.09 0.51 -11.24
CA GLY A 470 -20.55 -0.73 -10.62
C GLY A 470 -19.43 -1.69 -10.22
N LYS A 471 -19.80 -2.84 -9.66
CA LYS A 471 -18.83 -3.86 -9.21
C LYS A 471 -17.94 -4.38 -10.35
N PRO A 472 -16.64 -4.65 -10.09
CA PRO A 472 -15.78 -5.39 -11.01
C PRO A 472 -16.41 -6.72 -11.42
N GLY A 473 -16.23 -7.10 -12.69
CA GLY A 473 -16.67 -8.39 -13.22
C GLY A 473 -15.57 -9.44 -13.23
N ILE A 474 -14.31 -9.02 -13.39
CA ILE A 474 -13.16 -9.93 -13.50
C ILE A 474 -12.02 -9.44 -12.61
N PHE A 475 -11.43 -10.38 -11.87
CA PHE A 475 -10.14 -10.26 -11.21
C PHE A 475 -9.11 -11.10 -11.97
N LEU A 476 -8.05 -10.47 -12.45
CA LEU A 476 -6.99 -11.15 -13.20
C LEU A 476 -5.67 -10.95 -12.48
N THR A 477 -4.89 -12.02 -12.32
CA THR A 477 -3.52 -11.96 -11.80
C THR A 477 -2.55 -12.53 -12.82
N MET A 478 -1.47 -11.82 -13.12
CA MET A 478 -0.39 -12.27 -14.00
C MET A 478 0.92 -12.32 -13.21
N THR A 479 1.62 -13.45 -13.27
CA THR A 479 2.95 -13.65 -12.68
C THR A 479 3.99 -13.68 -13.78
N CYS A 480 5.11 -13.00 -13.61
CA CYS A 480 6.23 -13.09 -14.56
C CYS A 480 6.71 -14.55 -14.71
N ASN A 481 7.00 -14.99 -15.93
CA ASN A 481 7.62 -16.30 -16.19
C ASN A 481 9.12 -16.12 -16.47
N PRO A 482 10.02 -16.67 -15.64
CA PRO A 482 11.46 -16.52 -15.85
C PRO A 482 11.96 -17.33 -17.06
N ASN A 483 11.13 -18.25 -17.58
CA ASN A 483 11.45 -19.09 -18.71
C ASN A 483 11.06 -18.50 -20.07
N TRP A 484 10.56 -17.26 -20.11
CA TRP A 484 10.27 -16.60 -21.38
C TRP A 484 11.51 -16.54 -22.28
N PRO A 485 11.34 -16.74 -23.61
CA PRO A 485 12.47 -16.77 -24.53
C PRO A 485 13.24 -15.43 -24.53
N GLU A 486 12.56 -14.31 -24.31
CA GLU A 486 13.19 -12.99 -24.20
C GLU A 486 14.13 -12.88 -22.99
N ILE A 487 13.95 -13.70 -21.96
CA ILE A 487 14.87 -13.79 -20.83
C ILE A 487 15.96 -14.81 -21.15
N LYS A 488 15.58 -16.06 -21.48
CA LYS A 488 16.53 -17.16 -21.69
C LYS A 488 17.58 -16.86 -22.75
N ASN A 489 17.20 -16.22 -23.85
CA ASN A 489 18.12 -15.91 -24.95
C ASN A 489 19.17 -14.84 -24.60
N GLU A 490 18.95 -14.05 -23.54
CA GLU A 490 19.86 -13.00 -23.08
C GLU A 490 20.72 -13.41 -21.88
N LEU A 491 20.46 -14.58 -21.29
CA LEU A 491 21.25 -15.11 -20.19
C LEU A 491 22.54 -15.71 -20.73
N LEU A 492 23.65 -15.39 -20.06
CA LEU A 492 24.90 -16.11 -20.28
C LEU A 492 24.78 -17.55 -19.77
N PRO A 493 25.57 -18.52 -20.26
CA PRO A 493 25.40 -19.94 -19.93
C PRO A 493 25.47 -20.31 -18.45
N TRP A 494 26.11 -19.47 -17.63
CA TRP A 494 26.23 -19.63 -16.17
C TRP A 494 25.28 -18.71 -15.38
N GLN A 495 24.45 -17.91 -16.06
CA GLN A 495 23.47 -17.04 -15.43
C GLN A 495 22.10 -17.70 -15.33
N THR A 496 21.41 -17.39 -14.26
CA THR A 496 19.98 -17.64 -14.09
C THR A 496 19.20 -16.34 -14.24
N SER A 497 17.87 -16.42 -14.39
CA SER A 497 17.01 -15.23 -14.41
C SER A 497 17.14 -14.38 -13.14
N GLN A 498 17.46 -14.99 -12.01
CA GLN A 498 17.66 -14.32 -10.73
C GLN A 498 18.90 -13.41 -10.73
N ASP A 499 19.90 -13.75 -11.54
CA ASP A 499 21.13 -12.96 -11.68
C ASP A 499 20.90 -11.68 -12.51
N ARG A 500 19.75 -11.57 -13.19
CA ARG A 500 19.41 -10.50 -14.14
C ARG A 500 18.07 -9.83 -13.81
N PRO A 501 17.94 -9.20 -12.63
CA PRO A 501 16.71 -8.48 -12.26
C PRO A 501 16.39 -7.32 -13.22
N ASP A 502 17.39 -6.72 -13.87
CA ASP A 502 17.19 -5.69 -14.91
C ASP A 502 16.35 -6.24 -16.07
N LEU A 503 16.71 -7.43 -16.56
CA LEU A 503 16.11 -8.08 -17.70
C LEU A 503 14.71 -8.60 -17.36
N VAL A 504 14.58 -9.27 -16.21
CA VAL A 504 13.29 -9.82 -15.74
C VAL A 504 12.25 -8.70 -15.58
N SER A 505 12.61 -7.58 -14.93
CA SER A 505 11.69 -6.45 -14.76
C SER A 505 11.28 -5.80 -16.09
N ARG A 506 12.23 -5.63 -17.03
CA ARG A 506 11.95 -5.04 -18.35
C ARG A 506 11.06 -5.95 -19.22
N VAL A 507 11.33 -7.26 -19.25
CA VAL A 507 10.52 -8.22 -20.00
C VAL A 507 9.12 -8.32 -19.40
N PHE A 508 8.99 -8.37 -18.07
CA PHE A 508 7.68 -8.40 -17.42
C PHE A 508 6.86 -7.15 -17.74
N HIS A 509 7.47 -5.95 -17.67
CA HIS A 509 6.80 -4.71 -18.07
C HIS A 509 6.32 -4.76 -19.53
N ALA A 510 7.16 -5.22 -20.46
CA ALA A 510 6.77 -5.33 -21.86
C ALA A 510 5.62 -6.35 -22.09
N LYS A 511 5.62 -7.47 -21.36
CA LYS A 511 4.52 -8.46 -21.40
C LYS A 511 3.24 -7.91 -20.78
N LEU A 512 3.35 -7.11 -19.71
CA LEU A 512 2.22 -6.41 -19.09
C LEU A 512 1.59 -5.41 -20.06
N GLU A 513 2.39 -4.65 -20.81
CA GLU A 513 1.88 -3.73 -21.84
C GLU A 513 1.20 -4.46 -23.01
N ASP A 514 1.71 -5.63 -23.44
CA ASP A 514 0.98 -6.46 -24.42
C ASP A 514 -0.33 -7.00 -23.83
N LEU A 515 -0.36 -7.42 -22.55
CA LEU A 515 -1.59 -7.83 -21.87
C LEU A 515 -2.62 -6.69 -21.84
N LYS A 516 -2.20 -5.47 -21.48
CA LYS A 516 -3.07 -4.29 -21.50
C LYS A 516 -3.64 -4.05 -22.90
N LYS A 517 -2.83 -4.21 -23.95
CA LYS A 517 -3.32 -4.15 -25.34
C LYS A 517 -4.35 -5.24 -25.64
N GLN A 518 -4.12 -6.48 -25.20
CA GLN A 518 -5.08 -7.57 -25.39
C GLN A 518 -6.42 -7.31 -24.67
N LEU A 519 -6.37 -6.79 -23.44
CA LEU A 519 -7.55 -6.53 -22.63
C LEU A 519 -8.33 -5.30 -23.13
N PHE A 520 -7.64 -4.20 -23.42
CA PHE A 520 -8.28 -2.90 -23.62
C PHE A 520 -8.46 -2.48 -25.08
N THR A 521 -7.64 -3.03 -26.00
CA THR A 521 -7.76 -2.74 -27.44
C THR A 521 -8.38 -3.91 -28.20
N ASN A 522 -7.93 -5.13 -27.92
CA ASN A 522 -8.42 -6.32 -28.62
C ASN A 522 -9.63 -6.97 -27.93
N HIS A 523 -10.01 -6.47 -26.75
CA HIS A 523 -11.20 -6.89 -26.00
C HIS A 523 -11.30 -8.41 -25.81
N VAL A 524 -10.18 -9.08 -25.50
CA VAL A 524 -10.12 -10.56 -25.38
C VAL A 524 -11.12 -11.11 -24.36
N LEU A 525 -11.45 -10.35 -23.31
CA LEU A 525 -12.43 -10.72 -22.28
C LEU A 525 -13.76 -9.96 -22.43
N GLY A 526 -13.95 -9.20 -23.51
CA GLY A 526 -15.02 -8.22 -23.68
C GLY A 526 -14.57 -6.77 -23.46
N VAL A 527 -15.50 -5.82 -23.59
CA VAL A 527 -15.18 -4.39 -23.50
C VAL A 527 -15.15 -3.93 -22.04
N VAL A 528 -13.95 -3.58 -21.58
CA VAL A 528 -13.71 -2.99 -20.25
C VAL A 528 -14.13 -1.52 -20.26
N GLY A 529 -14.97 -1.11 -19.31
CA GLY A 529 -15.37 0.29 -19.12
C GLY A 529 -14.38 1.04 -18.22
N SER A 530 -14.00 0.42 -17.11
CA SER A 530 -13.10 0.98 -16.11
C SER A 530 -12.20 -0.10 -15.54
N TYR A 531 -10.98 0.24 -15.12
CA TYR A 531 -10.06 -0.71 -14.52
C TYR A 531 -9.13 -0.09 -13.49
N VAL A 532 -8.63 -0.94 -12.61
CA VAL A 532 -7.52 -0.63 -11.72
C VAL A 532 -6.53 -1.78 -11.82
N TYR A 533 -5.24 -1.49 -11.88
CA TYR A 533 -4.23 -2.52 -11.65
C TYR A 533 -3.14 -2.04 -10.69
N VAL A 534 -2.52 -3.01 -10.01
CA VAL A 534 -1.40 -2.80 -9.10
C VAL A 534 -0.35 -3.88 -9.34
N ILE A 535 0.93 -3.49 -9.23
CA ILE A 535 2.08 -4.38 -9.27
C ILE A 535 2.49 -4.72 -7.84
N GLU A 536 2.57 -6.02 -7.57
CA GLU A 536 3.03 -6.57 -6.30
C GLU A 536 4.38 -7.28 -6.50
N PHE A 537 5.31 -7.05 -5.58
CA PHE A 537 6.56 -7.79 -5.48
C PHE A 537 6.48 -8.64 -4.21
N GLN A 538 6.37 -9.96 -4.36
CA GLN A 538 6.33 -10.86 -3.21
C GLN A 538 7.73 -10.97 -2.58
N LYS A 539 7.81 -11.18 -1.26
CA LYS A 539 9.09 -11.37 -0.52
C LYS A 539 10.10 -12.29 -1.23
N ARG A 540 9.61 -13.38 -1.85
CA ARG A 540 10.39 -14.44 -2.53
C ARG A 540 10.13 -14.56 -4.04
N GLY A 541 9.33 -13.64 -4.61
CA GLY A 541 8.63 -13.91 -5.86
C GLY A 541 8.98 -12.98 -7.01
N LEU A 542 8.69 -13.48 -8.20
CA LEU A 542 8.70 -12.71 -9.43
C LEU A 542 7.64 -11.60 -9.37
N SER A 543 7.73 -10.60 -10.25
CA SER A 543 6.72 -9.54 -10.27
C SER A 543 5.33 -10.09 -10.62
N HIS A 544 4.32 -9.59 -9.93
CA HIS A 544 2.91 -9.93 -10.16
C HIS A 544 2.10 -8.68 -10.48
N ALA A 545 1.12 -8.80 -11.34
CA ALA A 545 0.15 -7.75 -11.62
C ALA A 545 -1.25 -8.24 -11.26
N HIS A 546 -1.99 -7.41 -10.52
CA HIS A 546 -3.38 -7.65 -10.15
C HIS A 546 -4.27 -6.63 -10.86
N PHE A 547 -5.25 -7.10 -11.62
CA PHE A 547 -6.22 -6.30 -12.37
C PHE A 547 -7.62 -6.48 -11.83
N LEU A 548 -8.31 -5.36 -11.63
CA LEU A 548 -9.76 -5.29 -11.44
C LEU A 548 -10.38 -4.68 -12.70
N LEU A 549 -11.25 -5.44 -13.36
CA LEU A 549 -11.91 -5.02 -14.60
C LEU A 549 -13.40 -4.82 -14.37
N ILE A 550 -13.91 -3.61 -14.61
CA ILE A 550 -15.33 -3.29 -14.62
C ILE A 550 -15.79 -3.30 -16.08
N MET A 551 -16.61 -4.30 -16.43
CA MET A 551 -17.08 -4.52 -17.79
C MET A 551 -18.23 -3.57 -18.14
N LYS A 552 -18.30 -3.12 -19.41
CA LYS A 552 -19.48 -2.37 -19.90
C LYS A 552 -20.75 -3.24 -19.82
N PRO A 553 -21.96 -2.65 -19.71
CA PRO A 553 -23.20 -3.40 -19.48
C PRO A 553 -23.42 -4.63 -20.39
N PRO A 554 -23.17 -4.58 -21.72
CA PRO A 554 -23.35 -5.74 -22.60
C PRO A 554 -22.38 -6.90 -22.34
N TYR A 555 -21.29 -6.66 -21.62
CA TYR A 555 -20.22 -7.62 -21.33
C TYR A 555 -20.17 -8.00 -19.84
N LYS A 556 -21.18 -7.65 -19.06
CA LYS A 556 -21.26 -8.05 -17.64
C LYS A 556 -21.56 -9.55 -17.54
N LEU A 557 -20.84 -10.21 -16.64
CA LEU A 557 -20.99 -11.64 -16.38
C LEU A 557 -22.04 -11.83 -15.29
N THR A 558 -23.19 -12.39 -15.64
CA THR A 558 -24.38 -12.43 -14.76
C THR A 558 -24.88 -13.84 -14.45
N ASN A 559 -24.44 -14.86 -15.20
CA ASN A 559 -24.87 -16.25 -15.06
C ASN A 559 -23.70 -17.22 -15.33
N ALA A 560 -23.91 -18.51 -15.06
CA ALA A 560 -22.89 -19.56 -15.20
C ALA A 560 -22.36 -19.71 -16.64
N ASP A 561 -23.22 -19.62 -17.65
CA ASP A 561 -22.83 -19.75 -19.06
C ASP A 561 -21.87 -18.63 -19.49
N HIS A 562 -22.06 -17.41 -18.96
CA HIS A 562 -21.14 -16.30 -19.19
C HIS A 562 -19.77 -16.57 -18.55
N TYR A 563 -19.74 -17.23 -17.39
CA TYR A 563 -18.50 -17.59 -16.71
C TYR A 563 -17.72 -18.64 -17.49
N ASP A 564 -18.39 -19.70 -17.93
CA ASP A 564 -17.77 -20.83 -18.64
C ASP A 564 -17.25 -20.45 -20.04
N LYS A 565 -17.73 -19.35 -20.64
CA LYS A 565 -17.17 -18.75 -21.87
C LYS A 565 -15.82 -18.10 -21.68
N ILE A 566 -15.45 -17.75 -20.44
CA ILE A 566 -14.24 -16.98 -20.15
C ILE A 566 -13.27 -17.76 -19.27
N VAL A 567 -13.77 -18.52 -18.31
CA VAL A 567 -12.95 -19.18 -17.28
C VAL A 567 -13.10 -20.69 -17.38
N CYS A 568 -11.97 -21.38 -17.38
CA CYS A 568 -11.87 -22.83 -17.26
C CYS A 568 -11.13 -23.17 -15.94
N ALA A 569 -11.52 -24.27 -15.31
CA ALA A 569 -10.86 -24.81 -14.12
C ALA A 569 -10.60 -26.32 -14.25
N GLU A 570 -10.42 -26.80 -15.49
CA GLU A 570 -10.20 -28.21 -15.84
C GLU A 570 -8.86 -28.38 -16.58
N ILE A 571 -8.26 -29.56 -16.44
CA ILE A 571 -7.11 -30.01 -17.22
C ILE A 571 -7.61 -30.39 -18.63
N PRO A 572 -7.10 -29.75 -19.69
CA PRO A 572 -7.48 -30.06 -21.07
C PRO A 572 -7.15 -31.51 -21.44
N ASP A 573 -7.89 -32.10 -22.37
CA ASP A 573 -7.56 -33.42 -22.89
C ASP A 573 -6.18 -33.40 -23.59
N PRO A 574 -5.23 -34.28 -23.22
CA PRO A 574 -3.86 -34.27 -23.76
C PRO A 574 -3.77 -34.66 -25.25
N LYS A 575 -4.77 -35.37 -25.79
CA LYS A 575 -4.82 -35.74 -27.21
C LYS A 575 -5.46 -34.63 -28.05
N LYS A 576 -6.53 -33.99 -27.54
CA LYS A 576 -7.24 -32.93 -28.26
C LYS A 576 -6.53 -31.57 -28.19
N TYR A 577 -5.96 -31.22 -27.03
CA TYR A 577 -5.31 -29.94 -26.78
C TYR A 577 -3.94 -30.09 -26.10
N PRO A 578 -2.94 -30.72 -26.76
CA PRO A 578 -1.65 -31.08 -26.14
C PRO A 578 -0.89 -29.88 -25.59
N GLU A 579 -0.77 -28.79 -26.36
CA GLU A 579 -0.05 -27.59 -25.91
C GLU A 579 -0.76 -26.88 -24.74
N MET A 580 -2.10 -26.86 -24.75
CA MET A 580 -2.88 -26.26 -23.67
C MET A 580 -2.77 -27.11 -22.39
N HIS A 581 -2.78 -28.44 -22.54
CA HIS A 581 -2.56 -29.38 -21.44
C HIS A 581 -1.21 -29.11 -20.77
N GLU A 582 -0.12 -29.03 -21.54
CA GLU A 582 1.22 -28.77 -21.01
C GLU A 582 1.28 -27.44 -20.24
N LEU A 583 0.67 -26.37 -20.77
CA LEU A 583 0.63 -25.07 -20.10
C LEU A 583 -0.17 -25.09 -18.80
N VAL A 584 -1.30 -25.79 -18.77
CA VAL A 584 -2.13 -25.92 -17.55
C VAL A 584 -1.38 -26.71 -16.49
N VAL A 585 -0.74 -27.82 -16.86
CA VAL A 585 0.08 -28.61 -15.93
C VAL A 585 1.25 -27.80 -15.39
N SER A 586 1.91 -27.02 -16.25
CA SER A 586 3.09 -26.24 -15.89
C SER A 586 2.79 -25.03 -15.01
N HIS A 587 1.66 -24.35 -15.26
CA HIS A 587 1.41 -23.03 -14.67
C HIS A 587 0.15 -22.96 -13.80
N MET A 588 -0.87 -23.78 -14.06
CA MET A 588 -2.20 -23.65 -13.46
C MET A 588 -2.53 -24.72 -12.44
N ILE A 589 -1.64 -25.67 -12.13
CA ILE A 589 -1.89 -26.60 -11.03
C ILE A 589 -1.41 -25.99 -9.72
N HIS A 590 -2.31 -25.86 -8.75
CA HIS A 590 -1.93 -25.48 -7.40
C HIS A 590 -1.01 -26.55 -6.82
N GLY A 591 0.16 -26.13 -6.32
CA GLY A 591 1.16 -27.07 -5.83
C GLY A 591 0.63 -28.00 -4.73
N PRO A 592 1.22 -29.20 -4.57
CA PRO A 592 0.84 -30.13 -3.50
C PRO A 592 0.87 -29.43 -2.15
N CYS A 593 -0.22 -29.50 -1.41
CA CYS A 593 -0.37 -28.91 -0.09
C CYS A 593 -1.36 -29.73 0.74
N GLY A 594 -1.63 -29.34 1.98
CA GLY A 594 -2.54 -30.10 2.83
C GLY A 594 -1.88 -31.40 3.28
N GLY A 595 -2.60 -32.51 3.13
CA GLY A 595 -2.07 -33.85 3.42
C GLY A 595 -0.91 -34.27 2.52
N LEU A 596 -0.75 -33.65 1.33
CA LEU A 596 0.36 -33.97 0.41
C LEU A 596 1.65 -33.23 0.77
N ASN A 597 1.56 -32.04 1.38
CA ASN A 597 2.70 -31.26 1.85
C ASN A 597 2.24 -30.22 2.88
N SER A 598 2.56 -30.45 4.15
CA SER A 598 2.18 -29.57 5.27
C SER A 598 3.01 -28.29 5.36
N ASP A 599 4.19 -28.26 4.74
CA ASP A 599 5.16 -27.17 4.89
C ASP A 599 5.03 -26.12 3.77
N CYS A 600 4.01 -26.28 2.92
CA CYS A 600 3.76 -25.36 1.82
C CYS A 600 3.33 -23.96 2.31
N PRO A 601 3.80 -22.87 1.67
CA PRO A 601 3.47 -21.50 2.10
C PRO A 601 1.98 -21.14 2.09
N CYS A 602 1.17 -21.91 1.36
CA CYS A 602 -0.29 -21.72 1.30
C CYS A 602 -1.04 -22.31 2.50
N MET A 603 -0.35 -23.03 3.38
CA MET A 603 -0.95 -23.69 4.53
C MET A 603 -1.33 -22.69 5.61
N ASN A 604 -2.52 -22.86 6.19
CA ASN A 604 -2.83 -22.25 7.46
C ASN A 604 -2.16 -23.08 8.55
N ASN A 605 -1.15 -22.50 9.21
CA ASN A 605 -0.34 -23.17 10.22
C ASN A 605 -1.19 -23.78 11.35
N GLU A 606 -2.31 -23.14 11.72
CA GLU A 606 -3.18 -23.61 12.81
C GLU A 606 -4.09 -24.77 12.39
N GLN A 607 -4.68 -24.69 11.19
CA GLN A 607 -5.70 -25.66 10.75
C GLN A 607 -5.13 -26.80 9.90
N LYS A 608 -3.84 -26.77 9.57
CA LYS A 608 -3.17 -27.67 8.61
C LYS A 608 -4.00 -27.88 7.32
N LYS A 609 -4.70 -26.84 6.89
CA LYS A 609 -5.52 -26.79 5.67
C LYS A 609 -5.03 -25.68 4.77
N CYS A 610 -5.13 -25.89 3.46
CA CYS A 610 -4.78 -24.86 2.48
C CYS A 610 -5.69 -23.63 2.66
N ARG A 611 -5.08 -22.45 2.80
CA ARG A 611 -5.79 -21.16 2.87
C ARG A 611 -6.69 -20.92 1.66
N PHE A 612 -6.27 -21.42 0.50
CA PHE A 612 -7.01 -21.30 -0.77
C PHE A 612 -7.98 -22.46 -1.00
N ARG A 613 -8.18 -23.33 0.00
CA ARG A 613 -9.13 -24.45 0.00
C ARG A 613 -8.87 -25.48 -1.11
N TYR A 614 -7.61 -25.75 -1.42
CA TYR A 614 -7.22 -26.88 -2.27
C TYR A 614 -7.03 -28.16 -1.43
N PRO A 615 -7.38 -29.33 -1.95
CA PRO A 615 -8.12 -29.54 -3.21
C PRO A 615 -9.56 -28.99 -3.14
N ARG A 616 -10.06 -28.48 -4.26
CA ARG A 616 -11.46 -28.05 -4.41
C ARG A 616 -12.38 -29.27 -4.54
N GLN A 617 -13.69 -29.05 -4.51
CA GLN A 617 -14.68 -30.11 -4.78
C GLN A 617 -14.91 -30.25 -6.29
N PHE A 618 -15.17 -31.48 -6.73
CA PHE A 618 -15.69 -31.72 -8.09
C PHE A 618 -17.09 -31.13 -8.22
N ASN A 619 -17.38 -30.60 -9.41
CA ASN A 619 -18.67 -30.01 -9.76
C ASN A 619 -18.91 -30.19 -11.27
N GLU A 620 -20.05 -30.77 -11.63
CA GLU A 620 -20.43 -31.03 -13.03
C GLU A 620 -20.80 -29.75 -13.81
N THR A 621 -21.24 -28.70 -13.11
CA THR A 621 -21.60 -27.41 -13.68
C THR A 621 -21.10 -26.27 -12.81
N THR A 622 -20.95 -25.07 -13.39
CA THR A 622 -20.58 -23.87 -12.63
C THR A 622 -21.80 -23.35 -11.86
N LEU A 623 -21.64 -23.10 -10.56
CA LEU A 623 -22.69 -22.58 -9.69
C LEU A 623 -22.37 -21.14 -9.24
N GLN A 624 -23.40 -20.29 -9.23
CA GLN A 624 -23.29 -18.94 -8.69
C GLN A 624 -23.26 -19.00 -7.15
N GLY A 625 -22.15 -18.57 -6.56
CA GLY A 625 -22.02 -18.48 -5.09
C GLY A 625 -22.91 -17.38 -4.52
N LYS A 626 -23.54 -17.64 -3.35
CA LYS A 626 -24.46 -16.68 -2.70
C LYS A 626 -23.80 -15.34 -2.35
N ASP A 627 -22.52 -15.32 -1.96
CA ASP A 627 -21.78 -14.09 -1.62
C ASP A 627 -20.25 -14.19 -1.81
N SER A 628 -19.79 -15.08 -2.69
CA SER A 628 -18.35 -15.32 -2.95
C SER A 628 -18.08 -15.69 -4.41
N TYR A 629 -16.80 -15.87 -4.78
CA TYR A 629 -16.39 -16.38 -6.10
C TYR A 629 -17.26 -17.55 -6.59
N PRO A 630 -17.53 -17.67 -7.90
CA PRO A 630 -18.27 -18.81 -8.44
C PRO A 630 -17.62 -20.14 -8.06
N VAL A 631 -18.46 -21.16 -7.88
CA VAL A 631 -17.98 -22.54 -7.78
C VAL A 631 -17.86 -23.04 -9.21
N TYR A 632 -16.65 -22.97 -9.76
CA TYR A 632 -16.37 -23.38 -11.14
C TYR A 632 -16.58 -24.87 -11.36
N ARG A 633 -17.04 -25.21 -12.56
CA ARG A 633 -17.07 -26.59 -13.06
C ARG A 633 -15.68 -27.21 -12.99
N ARG A 634 -15.64 -28.40 -12.39
CA ARG A 634 -14.47 -29.27 -12.22
C ARG A 634 -14.98 -30.70 -12.31
N ARG A 635 -15.13 -31.25 -13.51
CA ARG A 635 -15.65 -32.62 -13.68
C ARG A 635 -14.62 -33.64 -13.24
N ASP A 636 -15.09 -34.78 -12.76
CA ASP A 636 -14.23 -35.95 -12.59
C ASP A 636 -14.15 -36.68 -13.93
N ASN A 637 -13.21 -36.26 -14.78
CA ASN A 637 -13.00 -36.81 -16.12
C ASN A 637 -11.93 -37.91 -16.16
N GLY A 638 -11.43 -38.35 -15.00
CA GLY A 638 -10.38 -39.36 -14.88
C GLY A 638 -8.98 -38.93 -15.35
N ILE A 639 -8.77 -37.64 -15.68
CA ILE A 639 -7.44 -37.12 -16.04
C ILE A 639 -6.65 -36.83 -14.76
N GLU A 640 -5.52 -37.52 -14.61
CA GLU A 640 -4.53 -37.29 -13.56
C GLU A 640 -3.19 -36.86 -14.17
N VAL A 641 -2.51 -35.95 -13.50
CA VAL A 641 -1.17 -35.47 -13.86
C VAL A 641 -0.23 -35.55 -12.67
N ASP A 642 1.05 -35.84 -12.91
CA ASP A 642 2.07 -35.83 -11.87
C ASP A 642 2.64 -34.41 -11.72
N VAL A 643 2.47 -33.83 -10.53
CA VAL A 643 3.08 -32.56 -10.15
C VAL A 643 3.90 -32.76 -8.88
N ARG A 644 5.23 -32.72 -9.04
CA ARG A 644 6.20 -32.90 -7.94
C ARG A 644 6.02 -34.25 -7.21
N GLY A 645 5.84 -35.34 -7.97
CA GLY A 645 5.69 -36.71 -7.44
C GLY A 645 4.32 -36.99 -6.85
N ASN A 646 3.34 -36.12 -7.07
CA ASN A 646 1.97 -36.26 -6.54
C ASN A 646 0.97 -36.27 -7.69
N LYS A 647 0.03 -37.22 -7.65
CA LYS A 647 -1.08 -37.27 -8.61
C LYS A 647 -2.12 -36.20 -8.30
N MET A 648 -2.40 -35.36 -9.30
CA MET A 648 -3.34 -34.25 -9.19
C MET A 648 -4.35 -34.29 -10.33
N ASP A 649 -5.56 -33.82 -10.04
CA ASP A 649 -6.71 -33.79 -10.96
C ASP A 649 -7.33 -32.38 -11.03
N ASN A 650 -8.51 -32.28 -11.64
CA ASN A 650 -9.25 -31.02 -11.80
C ASN A 650 -9.55 -30.28 -10.48
N ARG A 651 -9.45 -30.91 -9.31
CA ARG A 651 -9.63 -30.24 -8.01
C ARG A 651 -8.49 -29.28 -7.67
N TRP A 652 -7.35 -29.41 -8.34
CA TRP A 652 -6.13 -28.64 -8.09
C TRP A 652 -5.91 -27.48 -9.07
N VAL A 653 -6.72 -27.39 -10.12
CA VAL A 653 -6.55 -26.39 -11.17
C VAL A 653 -6.90 -24.99 -10.65
N VAL A 654 -6.01 -24.04 -10.82
CA VAL A 654 -6.26 -22.61 -10.62
C VAL A 654 -7.07 -22.09 -11.82
N PRO A 655 -8.18 -21.35 -11.62
CA PRO A 655 -9.02 -20.86 -12.72
C PRO A 655 -8.24 -20.00 -13.73
N TYR A 656 -8.43 -20.25 -15.02
CA TYR A 656 -7.66 -19.59 -16.08
C TYR A 656 -8.52 -19.29 -17.30
N ASN A 657 -8.05 -18.38 -18.15
CA ASN A 657 -8.59 -18.17 -19.48
C ASN A 657 -7.67 -18.84 -20.52
N PRO A 658 -8.14 -19.81 -21.34
CA PRO A 658 -7.30 -20.53 -22.29
C PRO A 658 -6.55 -19.62 -23.29
N LYS A 659 -7.22 -18.58 -23.80
CA LYS A 659 -6.61 -17.63 -24.76
C LYS A 659 -5.45 -16.87 -24.12
N LEU A 660 -5.66 -16.30 -22.94
CA LEU A 660 -4.62 -15.53 -22.25
C LEU A 660 -3.47 -16.42 -21.78
N LEU A 661 -3.75 -17.62 -21.24
CA LEU A 661 -2.71 -18.55 -20.81
C LEU A 661 -1.83 -18.97 -22.00
N MET A 662 -2.44 -19.31 -23.13
CA MET A 662 -1.71 -19.63 -24.35
C MET A 662 -0.91 -18.43 -24.87
N MET A 663 -1.49 -17.23 -24.90
CA MET A 663 -0.79 -16.02 -25.36
C MET A 663 0.45 -15.68 -24.52
N PHE A 664 0.38 -15.84 -23.20
CA PHE A 664 1.43 -15.33 -22.30
C PHE A 664 2.35 -16.42 -21.74
N ASN A 665 1.97 -17.70 -21.78
CA ASN A 665 2.78 -18.81 -21.26
C ASN A 665 3.35 -18.48 -19.87
N CYS A 666 2.48 -18.20 -18.91
CA CYS A 666 2.86 -17.86 -17.54
C CYS A 666 1.72 -18.18 -16.57
N HIS A 667 1.99 -18.14 -15.27
CA HIS A 667 0.91 -18.24 -14.30
C HIS A 667 -0.03 -17.02 -14.39
N LEU A 668 -1.23 -17.22 -14.93
CA LEU A 668 -2.26 -16.21 -15.18
C LEU A 668 -3.63 -16.70 -14.66
N ASN A 669 -3.98 -16.28 -13.44
CA ASN A 669 -5.26 -16.61 -12.79
C ASN A 669 -6.35 -15.63 -13.25
N VAL A 670 -7.52 -16.14 -13.61
CA VAL A 670 -8.70 -15.33 -13.98
C VAL A 670 -9.90 -15.78 -13.17
N GLU A 671 -10.39 -14.91 -12.31
CA GLU A 671 -11.55 -15.15 -11.47
C GLU A 671 -12.66 -14.15 -11.75
N VAL A 672 -13.91 -14.59 -11.61
CA VAL A 672 -15.11 -13.78 -11.80
C VAL A 672 -15.55 -13.22 -10.45
N CYS A 673 -15.83 -11.92 -10.41
CA CYS A 673 -16.28 -11.23 -9.21
C CYS A 673 -17.79 -11.07 -9.22
N SER A 674 -18.48 -11.88 -8.42
CA SER A 674 -19.96 -11.90 -8.34
C SER A 674 -20.52 -11.10 -7.16
N SER A 675 -19.78 -10.94 -6.05
CA SER A 675 -20.26 -10.30 -4.81
C SER A 675 -19.45 -9.07 -4.38
N ILE A 676 -20.09 -8.11 -3.68
CA ILE A 676 -19.44 -6.93 -3.09
C ILE A 676 -18.41 -7.33 -2.03
N THR A 677 -18.62 -8.43 -1.32
CA THR A 677 -17.67 -8.98 -0.35
C THR A 677 -16.38 -9.44 -1.03
N SER A 678 -16.50 -10.07 -2.21
CA SER A 678 -15.35 -10.45 -3.04
C SER A 678 -14.59 -9.20 -3.52
N VAL A 679 -15.32 -8.11 -3.83
CA VAL A 679 -14.71 -6.82 -4.17
C VAL A 679 -13.83 -6.30 -3.03
N LYS A 680 -14.34 -6.24 -1.79
CA LYS A 680 -13.54 -5.83 -0.61
C LYS A 680 -12.28 -6.70 -0.43
N TYR A 681 -12.40 -8.01 -0.61
CA TYR A 681 -11.26 -8.94 -0.52
C TYR A 681 -10.22 -8.68 -1.61
N VAL A 682 -10.64 -8.44 -2.85
CA VAL A 682 -9.71 -8.17 -3.96
C VAL A 682 -9.01 -6.82 -3.77
N PHE A 683 -9.70 -5.84 -3.20
CA PHE A 683 -9.10 -4.55 -2.84
C PHE A 683 -8.00 -4.66 -1.79
N LYS A 684 -7.91 -5.77 -1.04
CA LYS A 684 -6.73 -6.06 -0.23
C LYS A 684 -5.44 -5.97 -1.04
N TYR A 685 -5.41 -6.43 -2.29
CA TYR A 685 -4.21 -6.39 -3.13
C TYR A 685 -3.88 -4.97 -3.62
N ILE A 686 -4.88 -4.07 -3.60
CA ILE A 686 -4.67 -2.64 -3.86
C ILE A 686 -4.17 -1.92 -2.60
N TYR A 687 -4.60 -2.36 -1.42
CA TYR A 687 -4.17 -1.84 -0.12
C TYR A 687 -2.94 -2.54 0.45
N LYS A 688 -2.48 -3.65 -0.14
CA LYS A 688 -1.31 -4.38 0.34
C LYS A 688 -0.11 -3.48 0.13
N GLY A 689 0.20 -2.70 1.17
CA GLY A 689 1.41 -1.92 1.25
C GLY A 689 2.61 -2.86 1.28
N HIS A 690 3.80 -2.27 1.34
CA HIS A 690 5.01 -3.05 1.52
C HIS A 690 4.90 -3.96 2.72
N ASP A 691 5.54 -5.13 2.65
CA ASP A 691 5.59 -6.02 3.79
C ASP A 691 6.27 -5.29 4.96
N LYS A 692 5.58 -5.21 6.10
CA LYS A 692 6.02 -4.49 7.29
C LYS A 692 6.29 -5.43 8.45
N GLN A 693 7.29 -5.09 9.26
CA GLN A 693 7.41 -5.56 10.63
C GLN A 693 6.93 -4.43 11.54
N VAL A 694 6.03 -4.72 12.47
CA VAL A 694 5.51 -3.71 13.42
C VAL A 694 5.99 -4.11 14.80
N ILE A 695 6.98 -3.39 15.31
CA ILE A 695 7.37 -3.42 16.73
C ILE A 695 7.54 -1.95 17.12
N ASN A 696 6.66 -1.47 18.00
CA ASN A 696 6.80 -0.15 18.61
C ASN A 696 7.24 -0.37 20.06
N ILE A 697 8.35 0.23 20.45
CA ILE A 697 8.78 0.32 21.85
C ILE A 697 8.85 1.82 22.14
N ASP A 698 7.82 2.33 22.81
CA ASP A 698 7.78 3.73 23.23
C ASP A 698 8.53 3.86 24.57
N PRO A 699 9.60 4.67 24.65
CA PRO A 699 10.17 5.07 25.93
C PRO A 699 9.33 6.20 26.53
N ASP A 700 8.73 5.93 27.69
CA ASP A 700 8.23 6.84 28.72
C ASP A 700 7.64 8.21 28.29
N GLY A 701 6.31 8.27 28.20
CA GLY A 701 5.47 9.40 28.63
C GLY A 701 5.59 10.77 27.92
N GLN A 702 6.50 10.97 26.98
CA GLN A 702 6.59 12.21 26.19
C GLN A 702 5.68 12.10 24.93
N PRO A 703 4.92 13.15 24.56
CA PRO A 703 4.18 13.17 23.30
C PRO A 703 5.19 13.18 22.14
N VAL A 704 5.47 11.99 21.58
CA VAL A 704 6.38 11.83 20.46
C VAL A 704 5.80 12.53 19.24
N ALA A 705 6.53 13.51 18.70
CA ALA A 705 6.19 14.13 17.43
C ALA A 705 6.07 13.06 16.34
N VAL A 706 4.87 12.90 15.76
CA VAL A 706 4.60 11.92 14.70
C VAL A 706 5.47 12.25 13.47
N ASN A 707 6.37 11.32 13.14
CA ASN A 707 7.28 11.42 12.01
C ASN A 707 6.92 10.37 10.95
N GLU A 708 6.05 10.75 10.00
CA GLU A 708 5.57 9.84 8.93
C GLU A 708 6.72 9.32 8.06
N ILE A 709 7.84 10.06 7.94
CA ILE A 709 9.03 9.66 7.19
C ILE A 709 9.75 8.50 7.90
N LYS A 710 9.98 8.60 9.21
CA LYS A 710 10.64 7.55 10.00
C LYS A 710 9.82 6.26 10.00
N TRP A 711 8.50 6.36 10.24
CA TRP A 711 7.58 5.21 10.16
C TRP A 711 7.52 4.56 8.78
N PHE A 712 7.74 5.33 7.71
CA PHE A 712 7.81 4.77 6.36
C PHE A 712 9.09 3.97 6.13
N GLN A 713 10.24 4.41 6.68
CA GLN A 713 11.54 3.75 6.52
C GLN A 713 11.68 2.49 7.37
N ASP A 714 11.24 2.52 8.63
CA ASP A 714 11.49 1.44 9.61
C ASP A 714 10.68 0.15 9.35
N ALA A 715 9.79 0.17 8.35
CA ALA A 715 8.76 -0.85 8.19
C ALA A 715 8.72 -1.49 6.79
N ARG A 716 9.81 -1.48 6.00
CA ARG A 716 9.75 -1.95 4.60
C ARG A 716 10.88 -2.91 4.22
N TYR A 717 10.47 -3.98 3.54
CA TYR A 717 11.35 -4.81 2.73
C TYR A 717 11.43 -4.31 1.27
N VAL A 718 12.63 -4.30 0.70
CA VAL A 718 12.87 -3.98 -0.73
C VAL A 718 13.55 -5.17 -1.42
N SER A 719 12.98 -5.60 -2.55
CA SER A 719 13.55 -6.66 -3.40
C SER A 719 14.27 -6.10 -4.63
N PRO A 720 15.16 -6.88 -5.30
CA PRO A 720 15.88 -6.40 -6.49
C PRO A 720 14.97 -6.10 -7.69
N LEU A 721 13.88 -6.87 -7.87
CA LEU A 721 12.90 -6.62 -8.94
C LEU A 721 12.12 -5.34 -8.70
N GLU A 722 11.72 -5.08 -7.45
CA GLU A 722 11.08 -3.82 -7.05
C GLU A 722 12.03 -2.64 -7.26
N ALA A 723 13.28 -2.76 -6.81
CA ALA A 723 14.30 -1.74 -7.01
C ALA A 723 14.49 -1.40 -8.50
N MET A 724 14.63 -2.41 -9.36
CA MET A 724 14.72 -2.22 -10.82
C MET A 724 13.48 -1.55 -11.40
N TRP A 725 12.28 -2.01 -11.00
CA TRP A 725 11.02 -1.43 -11.47
C TRP A 725 10.92 0.06 -11.14
N ARG A 726 11.35 0.43 -9.93
CA ARG A 726 11.36 1.82 -9.44
C ARG A 726 12.43 2.67 -10.12
N ILE A 727 13.65 2.14 -10.32
CA ILE A 727 14.75 2.83 -11.02
C ILE A 727 14.37 3.10 -12.48
N PHE A 728 13.74 2.14 -13.15
CA PHE A 728 13.20 2.30 -14.50
C PHE A 728 11.94 3.16 -14.59
N SER A 729 11.41 3.62 -13.45
CA SER A 729 10.22 4.46 -13.37
C SER A 729 8.96 3.83 -13.97
N PHE A 730 8.85 2.49 -13.91
CA PHE A 730 7.66 1.79 -14.37
C PHE A 730 6.47 2.04 -13.43
N PRO A 731 5.24 2.21 -13.94
CA PRO A 731 4.07 2.46 -13.09
C PRO A 731 3.77 1.28 -12.16
N LEU A 732 3.67 1.55 -10.85
CA LEU A 732 3.24 0.54 -9.86
C LEU A 732 1.73 0.27 -9.87
N SER A 733 0.96 1.21 -10.40
CA SER A 733 -0.48 1.09 -10.48
C SER A 733 -1.02 2.02 -11.53
N GLN A 734 -2.19 1.69 -12.06
CA GLN A 734 -2.95 2.59 -12.92
C GLN A 734 -4.43 2.49 -12.59
N ILE A 735 -5.13 3.61 -12.74
CA ILE A 735 -6.57 3.70 -12.64
C ILE A 735 -7.13 4.34 -13.92
N HIS A 736 -8.22 3.79 -14.43
CA HIS A 736 -8.92 4.34 -15.58
C HIS A 736 -10.43 4.20 -15.41
N PRO A 737 -11.22 5.27 -15.66
CA PRO A 737 -10.79 6.66 -15.86
C PRO A 737 -9.98 7.23 -14.68
N PHE A 738 -9.27 8.35 -14.89
CA PHE A 738 -8.61 9.04 -13.79
C PHE A 738 -9.64 9.57 -12.79
N VAL A 739 -9.23 9.69 -11.52
CA VAL A 739 -10.09 10.21 -10.45
C VAL A 739 -9.47 11.48 -9.87
N MET A 740 -10.26 12.55 -9.85
CA MET A 740 -9.88 13.85 -9.30
C MET A 740 -10.52 14.02 -7.92
N ALA A 741 -9.68 14.21 -6.90
CA ALA A 741 -10.16 14.53 -5.56
C ALA A 741 -10.65 15.97 -5.49
N LEU A 742 -11.94 16.16 -5.21
CA LEU A 742 -12.61 17.45 -5.10
C LEU A 742 -12.63 17.91 -3.65
N GLN A 743 -12.10 19.11 -3.42
CA GLN A 743 -12.03 19.72 -2.10
C GLN A 743 -13.43 20.06 -1.57
N VAL A 744 -13.65 19.83 -0.27
CA VAL A 744 -14.87 20.19 0.45
C VAL A 744 -14.45 20.87 1.74
N HIS A 745 -14.88 22.12 1.93
CA HIS A 745 -14.58 22.93 3.10
C HIS A 745 -15.73 23.92 3.33
N LEU A 746 -15.91 24.34 4.58
CA LEU A 746 -16.84 25.40 4.95
C LEU A 746 -16.35 26.77 4.42
N PRO A 747 -17.21 27.81 4.40
CA PRO A 747 -16.78 29.17 4.05
C PRO A 747 -15.50 29.57 4.80
N ASN A 748 -14.52 30.09 4.07
CA ASN A 748 -13.20 30.52 4.57
C ASN A 748 -12.32 29.44 5.24
N GLN A 749 -12.71 28.16 5.19
CA GLN A 749 -11.93 27.05 5.75
C GLN A 749 -11.14 26.27 4.68
N GLN A 750 -10.80 26.89 3.55
CA GLN A 750 -9.93 26.28 2.56
C GLN A 750 -8.49 26.13 3.09
N MET A 751 -7.81 25.05 2.72
CA MET A 751 -6.39 24.88 3.02
C MET A 751 -5.56 25.85 2.17
N VAL A 752 -4.64 26.58 2.80
CA VAL A 752 -3.68 27.46 2.13
C VAL A 752 -2.27 27.03 2.47
N ARG A 753 -1.41 27.02 1.45
CA ARG A 753 0.03 26.72 1.58
C ARG A 753 0.78 28.04 1.70
N PHE A 754 1.78 28.09 2.56
CA PHE A 754 2.62 29.26 2.77
C PHE A 754 4.04 28.84 3.12
N SER A 755 5.03 29.64 2.73
CA SER A 755 6.45 29.48 3.07
C SER A 755 6.77 30.10 4.42
N GLU A 756 7.93 29.74 4.99
CA GLU A 756 8.50 30.46 6.14
C GLU A 756 8.84 31.92 5.81
N ASP A 757 9.18 32.19 4.54
CA ASP A 757 9.47 33.55 4.05
C ASP A 757 8.21 34.37 3.75
N ASP A 758 7.04 33.74 3.71
CA ASP A 758 5.79 34.46 3.50
C ASP A 758 5.37 35.14 4.82
N THR A 759 5.03 36.43 4.75
CA THR A 759 4.29 37.08 5.84
C THR A 759 2.84 36.58 5.81
N LEU A 760 2.26 36.28 6.97
CA LEU A 760 0.86 35.80 7.05
C LEU A 760 -0.11 36.79 6.36
N THR A 761 0.16 38.09 6.41
CA THR A 761 -0.58 39.13 5.70
C THR A 761 -0.54 38.95 4.18
N SER A 762 0.64 38.68 3.60
CA SER A 762 0.77 38.45 2.14
C SER A 762 0.01 37.20 1.67
N VAL A 763 -0.10 36.18 2.53
CA VAL A 763 -0.85 34.95 2.24
C VAL A 763 -2.35 35.21 2.17
N VAL A 764 -2.86 36.08 3.06
CA VAL A 764 -4.28 36.47 3.10
C VAL A 764 -4.68 37.39 1.94
N GLU A 765 -3.75 38.24 1.48
CA GLU A 765 -3.97 39.20 0.39
C GLU A 765 -3.83 38.58 -1.02
N LYS A 766 -3.13 37.45 -1.16
CA LYS A 766 -2.99 36.74 -2.44
C LYS A 766 -4.36 36.23 -2.92
N GLU A 767 -4.97 36.92 -3.88
CA GLU A 767 -6.28 36.55 -4.44
C GLU A 767 -6.30 35.15 -5.07
N LYS A 768 -5.15 34.69 -5.60
CA LYS A 768 -4.97 33.32 -6.09
C LYS A 768 -5.19 32.29 -4.99
N ASP A 769 -4.77 32.57 -3.76
CA ASP A 769 -4.82 31.62 -2.65
C ASP A 769 -6.22 31.45 -2.05
N ARG A 770 -7.11 32.42 -2.30
CA ARG A 770 -8.54 32.35 -1.94
C ARG A 770 -9.36 31.38 -2.81
N ARG A 771 -8.89 30.98 -4.00
CA ARG A 771 -9.70 30.19 -4.96
C ARG A 771 -9.47 28.68 -4.81
N SER A 772 -10.36 27.97 -4.15
CA SER A 772 -10.35 26.50 -4.13
C SER A 772 -11.05 25.90 -5.36
N MET A 773 -10.98 24.57 -5.53
CA MET A 773 -11.77 23.88 -6.55
C MET A 773 -13.28 24.12 -6.39
N LEU A 774 -13.75 24.24 -5.14
CA LEU A 774 -15.15 24.43 -4.78
C LEU A 774 -15.60 25.88 -5.07
N THR A 775 -14.83 26.87 -4.64
CA THR A 775 -15.18 28.29 -4.92
C THR A 775 -15.06 28.61 -6.40
N ALA A 776 -14.13 27.98 -7.12
CA ALA A 776 -14.02 28.13 -8.56
C ALA A 776 -15.16 27.43 -9.32
N PHE A 777 -15.74 26.35 -8.77
CA PHE A 777 -16.95 25.73 -9.31
C PHE A 777 -18.14 26.70 -9.22
N PHE A 778 -18.31 27.38 -8.08
CA PHE A 778 -19.32 28.42 -7.90
C PHE A 778 -19.14 29.57 -8.89
N LEU A 779 -17.91 30.07 -9.05
CA LEU A 779 -17.59 31.09 -10.05
C LEU A 779 -17.94 30.63 -11.47
N LYS A 780 -17.62 29.37 -11.80
CA LYS A 780 -17.92 28.83 -13.12
C LYS A 780 -19.43 28.73 -13.38
N ASN A 781 -20.23 28.40 -12.37
CA ASN A 781 -21.69 28.44 -12.46
C ASN A 781 -22.25 29.86 -12.63
N LYS A 782 -21.56 30.89 -12.13
CA LYS A 782 -21.92 32.30 -12.42
C LYS A 782 -21.69 32.63 -13.89
N GLU A 783 -20.54 32.25 -14.42
CA GLU A 783 -20.07 32.62 -15.77
C GLU A 783 -20.70 31.78 -16.90
N ASP A 784 -21.00 30.51 -16.67
CA ASP A 784 -21.37 29.54 -17.70
C ASP A 784 -22.67 28.81 -17.32
N THR A 785 -23.74 29.05 -18.08
CA THR A 785 -25.05 28.42 -17.83
C THR A 785 -25.02 26.90 -18.02
N SER A 786 -24.16 26.38 -18.91
CA SER A 786 -24.01 24.93 -19.12
C SER A 786 -23.39 24.20 -17.92
N ALA A 787 -22.67 24.94 -17.06
CA ALA A 787 -22.11 24.40 -15.83
C ALA A 787 -23.19 24.15 -14.76
N ARG A 788 -24.31 24.88 -14.81
CA ARG A 788 -25.38 24.83 -13.79
C ARG A 788 -26.16 23.52 -13.76
N GLU A 789 -26.11 22.74 -14.84
CA GLU A 789 -26.75 21.43 -14.93
C GLU A 789 -25.92 20.31 -14.27
N ILE A 790 -24.69 20.62 -13.81
CA ILE A 790 -23.74 19.62 -13.35
C ILE A 790 -23.53 19.73 -11.84
N LYS A 791 -23.66 18.59 -11.16
CA LYS A 791 -23.34 18.46 -9.74
C LYS A 791 -21.83 18.55 -9.52
N TYR A 792 -21.41 19.02 -8.35
CA TYR A 792 -19.98 19.21 -8.06
C TYR A 792 -19.15 17.92 -8.23
N ARG A 793 -19.67 16.76 -7.76
CA ARG A 793 -19.05 15.44 -7.95
C ARG A 793 -18.79 15.10 -9.43
N ASP A 794 -19.71 15.47 -10.31
CA ASP A 794 -19.66 15.14 -11.73
C ASP A 794 -18.95 16.18 -12.57
N PHE A 795 -18.57 17.31 -11.97
CA PHE A 795 -17.93 18.43 -12.66
C PHE A 795 -16.68 18.02 -13.46
N PRO A 796 -15.78 17.16 -12.94
CA PRO A 796 -14.61 16.71 -13.68
C PRO A 796 -14.94 15.90 -14.96
N LYS A 797 -16.16 15.37 -15.10
CA LYS A 797 -16.61 14.66 -16.31
C LYS A 797 -16.66 15.61 -17.53
N LYS A 798 -17.03 16.88 -17.33
CA LYS A 798 -17.11 17.90 -18.39
C LYS A 798 -16.05 19.01 -18.30
N PHE A 799 -15.47 19.24 -17.13
CA PHE A 799 -14.48 20.30 -16.90
C PHE A 799 -13.13 19.72 -16.43
N THR A 800 -12.05 20.47 -16.63
CA THR A 800 -10.72 20.16 -16.12
C THR A 800 -10.19 21.31 -15.28
N TRP A 801 -9.57 20.98 -14.16
CA TRP A 801 -8.94 21.94 -13.28
C TRP A 801 -7.57 22.33 -13.83
N ASP A 802 -7.30 23.63 -13.91
CA ASP A 802 -5.96 24.18 -14.13
C ASP A 802 -5.38 24.63 -12.77
N PRO A 803 -4.38 23.91 -12.22
CA PRO A 803 -3.75 24.28 -10.96
C PRO A 803 -3.04 25.64 -10.98
N SER A 804 -2.56 26.09 -12.15
CA SER A 804 -1.75 27.31 -12.27
C SER A 804 -2.62 28.56 -12.25
N SER A 805 -3.73 28.54 -12.99
CA SER A 805 -4.72 29.64 -12.96
C SER A 805 -5.76 29.49 -11.86
N ARG A 806 -5.85 28.31 -11.21
CA ARG A 806 -6.88 27.91 -10.24
C ARG A 806 -8.29 28.12 -10.80
N ARG A 807 -8.52 27.66 -12.03
CA ARG A 807 -9.80 27.78 -12.76
C ARG A 807 -10.22 26.47 -13.42
N TRP A 808 -11.53 26.38 -13.70
CA TRP A 808 -12.12 25.28 -14.46
C TRP A 808 -12.27 25.64 -15.94
N HIS A 809 -11.80 24.75 -16.81
CA HIS A 809 -11.94 24.87 -18.26
C HIS A 809 -12.73 23.69 -18.82
N HIS A 810 -13.45 23.91 -19.92
CA HIS A 810 -14.13 22.81 -20.64
C HIS A 810 -13.12 21.73 -21.03
N ARG A 811 -13.45 20.48 -20.70
CA ARG A 811 -12.60 19.33 -20.96
C ARG A 811 -12.64 19.02 -22.46
N LYS A 812 -11.47 18.99 -23.09
CA LYS A 812 -11.33 18.65 -24.52
C LYS A 812 -11.12 17.15 -24.76
N GLN A 813 -10.40 16.46 -23.86
CA GLN A 813 -10.00 15.06 -24.01
C GLN A 813 -9.92 14.33 -22.65
N GLY A 814 -9.97 13.00 -22.72
CA GLY A 814 -9.83 12.09 -21.58
C GLY A 814 -11.11 11.91 -20.76
N LEU A 815 -11.20 10.78 -20.05
CA LEU A 815 -12.27 10.52 -19.09
C LEU A 815 -11.75 10.80 -17.67
N MET A 816 -12.59 11.42 -16.86
CA MET A 816 -12.28 11.75 -15.46
C MET A 816 -13.52 11.53 -14.59
N ARG A 817 -13.32 11.04 -13.36
CA ARG A 817 -14.33 10.99 -12.31
C ARG A 817 -13.98 11.97 -11.21
N GLY A 818 -14.98 12.59 -10.58
CA GLY A 818 -14.78 13.39 -9.38
C GLY A 818 -15.04 12.56 -8.13
N ARG A 819 -14.16 12.68 -7.15
CA ARG A 819 -14.32 12.12 -5.81
C ARG A 819 -14.30 13.26 -4.82
N MET A 820 -15.44 13.58 -4.22
CA MET A 820 -15.46 14.51 -3.08
C MET A 820 -14.73 13.89 -1.90
N VAL A 821 -13.85 14.68 -1.27
CA VAL A 821 -13.17 14.30 -0.02
C VAL A 821 -14.23 13.86 1.00
N SER A 822 -13.93 12.77 1.73
CA SER A 822 -14.82 12.25 2.76
C SER A 822 -15.01 13.28 3.87
N ALA A 823 -16.22 13.34 4.40
CA ALA A 823 -16.55 14.03 5.65
C ALA A 823 -17.31 13.00 6.52
N ASN A 824 -16.89 12.83 7.77
CA ASN A 824 -17.59 12.01 8.77
C ASN A 824 -18.80 12.81 9.33
N PRO A 825 -19.95 12.19 9.66
CA PRO A 825 -20.99 12.84 10.48
C PRO A 825 -20.46 13.70 11.64
N ASP A 826 -19.45 13.23 12.37
CA ASP A 826 -18.78 13.98 13.47
C ASP A 826 -18.14 15.33 13.01
N GLU A 827 -17.89 15.51 11.71
CA GLU A 827 -17.40 16.79 11.14
C GLU A 827 -18.53 17.82 10.95
N GLY A 828 -19.76 17.52 11.41
CA GLY A 828 -20.89 18.45 11.51
C GLY A 828 -21.27 19.13 10.19
N GLU A 829 -21.29 20.46 10.17
CA GLU A 829 -21.68 21.27 9.01
C GLU A 829 -20.93 20.92 7.72
N ARG A 830 -19.68 20.44 7.80
CA ARG A 830 -18.91 20.01 6.63
C ARG A 830 -19.48 18.74 6.00
N TYR A 831 -20.03 17.83 6.81
CA TYR A 831 -20.73 16.63 6.34
C TYR A 831 -22.02 17.00 5.61
N TYR A 832 -22.85 17.87 6.20
CA TYR A 832 -24.09 18.33 5.57
C TYR A 832 -23.83 19.12 4.28
N LEU A 833 -22.81 19.98 4.26
CA LEU A 833 -22.34 20.64 3.04
C LEU A 833 -21.99 19.63 1.93
N ARG A 834 -21.25 18.56 2.29
CA ARG A 834 -20.91 17.48 1.36
C ARG A 834 -22.17 16.78 0.82
N LEU A 835 -23.16 16.53 1.67
CA LEU A 835 -24.45 15.95 1.25
C LEU A 835 -25.17 16.87 0.27
N LEU A 836 -25.23 18.18 0.53
CA LEU A 836 -25.84 19.15 -0.38
C LEU A 836 -25.13 19.17 -1.74
N LEU A 837 -23.80 19.17 -1.76
CA LEU A 837 -23.00 19.13 -2.99
C LEU A 837 -23.15 17.84 -3.81
N LEU A 838 -23.63 16.74 -3.20
CA LEU A 838 -24.00 15.51 -3.92
C LEU A 838 -25.35 15.63 -4.66
N HIS A 839 -26.23 16.52 -4.20
CA HIS A 839 -27.62 16.56 -4.65
C HIS A 839 -27.96 17.82 -5.45
N ILE A 840 -27.30 18.95 -5.18
CA ILE A 840 -27.56 20.25 -5.80
C ILE A 840 -26.64 20.48 -7.01
N SER A 841 -27.22 20.95 -8.11
CA SER A 841 -26.51 21.42 -9.30
C SER A 841 -26.57 22.95 -9.42
N GLY A 842 -25.52 23.53 -9.99
CA GLY A 842 -25.47 24.97 -10.30
C GLY A 842 -25.44 25.98 -9.16
N PRO A 843 -24.99 25.67 -7.92
CA PRO A 843 -24.82 26.71 -6.90
C PRO A 843 -23.76 27.72 -7.34
N THR A 844 -24.03 29.00 -7.14
CA THR A 844 -23.16 30.13 -7.50
C THR A 844 -22.42 30.71 -6.30
N CYS A 845 -22.76 30.28 -5.09
CA CYS A 845 -22.09 30.57 -3.83
C CYS A 845 -22.51 29.55 -2.74
N PHE A 846 -22.05 29.73 -1.50
CA PHE A 846 -22.40 28.84 -0.39
C PHE A 846 -23.87 29.02 0.04
N GLU A 847 -24.37 30.25 -0.06
CA GLU A 847 -25.74 30.67 0.26
C GLU A 847 -26.79 29.86 -0.51
N ASP A 848 -26.51 29.58 -1.78
CA ASP A 848 -27.40 28.79 -2.65
C ASP A 848 -27.58 27.35 -2.12
N LEU A 849 -26.58 26.80 -1.42
CA LEU A 849 -26.64 25.43 -0.91
C LEU A 849 -27.59 25.32 0.29
N TYR A 850 -27.65 26.33 1.14
CA TYR A 850 -28.57 26.36 2.29
C TYR A 850 -29.88 27.11 2.04
N THR A 851 -30.17 27.47 0.79
CA THR A 851 -31.46 28.06 0.39
C THR A 851 -32.39 26.99 -0.17
N VAL A 852 -33.54 26.72 0.47
CA VAL A 852 -34.56 25.75 -0.01
C VAL A 852 -35.84 26.51 -0.31
N ASN A 853 -36.47 26.28 -1.47
CA ASN A 853 -37.74 26.95 -1.84
C ASN A 853 -37.71 28.48 -1.67
N ASN A 854 -36.60 29.13 -2.03
CA ASN A 854 -36.32 30.57 -1.85
C ASN A 854 -36.25 31.05 -0.38
N VAL A 855 -36.14 30.14 0.58
CA VAL A 855 -35.93 30.44 2.01
C VAL A 855 -34.50 30.08 2.38
N GLN A 856 -33.75 31.04 2.91
CA GLN A 856 -32.42 30.79 3.47
C GLN A 856 -32.56 30.15 4.85
N HIS A 857 -31.89 29.01 5.03
CA HIS A 857 -31.80 28.35 6.32
C HIS A 857 -30.49 28.72 7.03
N PRO A 858 -30.47 28.77 8.38
CA PRO A 858 -29.31 29.18 9.16
C PRO A 858 -28.10 28.23 9.07
N THR A 859 -28.32 26.95 8.72
CA THR A 859 -27.28 25.92 8.67
C THR A 859 -27.43 25.01 7.45
N PHE A 860 -26.33 24.41 6.99
CA PHE A 860 -26.36 23.38 5.96
C PHE A 860 -27.18 22.18 6.42
N ARG A 861 -27.13 21.85 7.72
CA ARG A 861 -27.96 20.80 8.32
C ARG A 861 -29.46 21.05 8.11
N LYS A 862 -29.96 22.22 8.50
CA LYS A 862 -31.40 22.53 8.36
C LYS A 862 -31.82 22.49 6.89
N ALA A 863 -30.97 22.98 6.00
CA ALA A 863 -31.20 22.90 4.57
C ALA A 863 -31.16 21.47 3.99
N THR A 864 -30.43 20.53 4.62
CA THR A 864 -30.50 19.09 4.27
C THR A 864 -31.79 18.45 4.78
N LEU A 865 -32.25 18.80 5.98
CA LEU A 865 -33.50 18.31 6.57
C LEU A 865 -34.71 18.71 5.72
N GLU A 866 -34.80 20.00 5.38
CA GLU A 866 -35.90 20.57 4.58
C GLU A 866 -35.94 20.03 3.14
N ARG A 867 -34.83 19.46 2.67
CA ARG A 867 -34.74 18.75 1.39
C ARG A 867 -35.05 17.25 1.50
N GLY A 868 -35.32 16.75 2.70
CA GLY A 868 -35.53 15.32 2.97
C GLY A 868 -34.29 14.47 2.73
N LEU A 869 -33.08 15.04 2.88
CA LEU A 869 -31.81 14.30 2.73
C LEU A 869 -31.38 13.60 4.03
N ILE A 870 -31.97 13.98 5.16
CA ILE A 870 -31.80 13.38 6.49
C ILE A 870 -33.18 13.23 7.14
N GLU A 871 -33.35 12.24 8.03
CA GLU A 871 -34.64 11.96 8.70
C GLU A 871 -34.95 12.99 9.82
N SER A 872 -36.24 13.13 10.14
CA SER A 872 -36.73 13.96 11.26
C SER A 872 -36.67 13.19 12.56
N ASP A 873 -36.38 13.88 13.67
CA ASP A 873 -36.29 13.27 15.01
C ASP A 873 -37.66 12.95 15.65
N ASP A 874 -38.76 13.18 14.94
CA ASP A 874 -40.12 13.02 15.48
C ASP A 874 -40.39 11.60 16.01
N GLY A 875 -39.77 10.57 15.41
CA GLY A 875 -39.86 9.19 15.90
C GLY A 875 -39.11 8.96 17.22
N LEU A 876 -38.01 9.68 17.46
CA LEU A 876 -37.25 9.62 18.72
C LEU A 876 -38.03 10.32 19.85
N SER A 877 -38.69 11.43 19.53
CA SER A 877 -39.54 12.14 20.48
C SER A 877 -40.78 11.31 20.86
N GLN A 878 -41.47 10.69 19.90
CA GLN A 878 -42.60 9.79 20.17
C GLN A 878 -42.19 8.59 21.04
N TYR A 879 -41.01 8.02 20.80
CA TYR A 879 -40.48 6.92 21.61
C TYR A 879 -40.26 7.31 23.08
N LEU A 880 -39.75 8.52 23.34
CA LEU A 880 -39.63 9.05 24.70
C LEU A 880 -41.00 9.31 25.34
N THR A 881 -41.97 9.84 24.58
CA THR A 881 -43.35 10.05 25.06
C THR A 881 -44.03 8.74 25.45
N GLU A 882 -43.85 7.68 24.66
CA GLU A 882 -44.42 6.37 24.99
C GLU A 882 -43.75 5.78 26.25
N ALA A 883 -42.42 5.87 26.34
CA ALA A 883 -41.68 5.36 27.49
C ALA A 883 -42.01 6.10 28.79
N SER A 884 -42.32 7.40 28.75
CA SER A 884 -42.64 8.17 29.95
C SER A 884 -43.93 7.73 30.64
N LEU A 885 -44.80 6.97 29.94
CA LEU A 885 -46.02 6.39 30.52
C LEU A 885 -45.74 5.23 31.49
N PHE A 886 -44.59 4.56 31.40
CA PHE A 886 -44.32 3.33 32.17
C PHE A 886 -42.89 3.18 32.72
N GLN A 887 -41.96 4.06 32.35
CA GLN A 887 -40.58 4.04 32.85
C GLN A 887 -40.34 5.10 33.93
N ALA A 888 -39.45 4.79 34.88
CA ALA A 888 -39.03 5.74 35.90
C ALA A 888 -38.09 6.82 35.31
N PRO A 889 -38.05 8.05 35.87
CA PRO A 889 -37.25 9.16 35.34
C PRO A 889 -35.76 8.86 35.13
N ILE A 890 -35.12 8.09 36.03
CA ILE A 890 -33.72 7.67 35.85
C ILE A 890 -33.51 6.77 34.62
N ALA A 891 -34.48 5.90 34.32
CA ALA A 891 -34.45 5.05 33.13
C ALA A 891 -34.69 5.89 31.86
N LEU A 892 -35.57 6.90 31.93
CA LEU A 892 -35.77 7.87 30.86
C LEU A 892 -34.50 8.70 30.60
N ARG A 893 -33.77 9.15 31.63
CA ARG A 893 -32.48 9.86 31.50
C ARG A 893 -31.41 9.00 30.83
N ARG A 894 -31.33 7.72 31.17
CA ARG A 894 -30.44 6.76 30.49
C ARG A 894 -30.85 6.54 29.03
N MET A 895 -32.15 6.45 28.76
CA MET A 895 -32.68 6.28 27.41
C MET A 895 -32.41 7.52 26.55
N PHE A 896 -32.61 8.71 27.11
CA PHE A 896 -32.27 9.98 26.47
C PHE A 896 -30.77 10.05 26.14
N ALA A 897 -29.87 9.72 27.07
CA ALA A 897 -28.44 9.64 26.80
C ALA A 897 -28.09 8.61 25.69
N THR A 898 -28.80 7.48 25.65
CA THR A 898 -28.63 6.43 24.63
C THR A 898 -29.03 6.96 23.24
N ILE A 899 -30.12 7.73 23.17
CA ILE A 899 -30.56 8.39 21.94
C ILE A 899 -29.49 9.39 21.47
N LEU A 900 -28.99 10.24 22.37
CA LEU A 900 -27.91 11.19 22.05
C LEU A 900 -26.67 10.51 21.46
N THR A 901 -26.28 9.37 22.03
CA THR A 901 -25.04 8.66 21.65
C THR A 901 -25.20 7.84 20.36
N PHE A 902 -26.32 7.13 20.20
CA PHE A 902 -26.44 6.09 19.16
C PHE A 902 -27.45 6.38 18.06
N CYS A 903 -28.33 7.36 18.27
CA CYS A 903 -29.35 7.72 17.29
C CYS A 903 -29.04 9.04 16.57
N GLU A 904 -27.95 9.73 16.95
CA GLU A 904 -27.50 11.00 16.39
C GLU A 904 -28.65 12.00 16.16
N PRO A 905 -29.44 12.32 17.21
CA PRO A 905 -30.62 13.17 17.09
C PRO A 905 -30.23 14.53 16.55
N GLY A 906 -31.04 14.98 15.63
CA GLY A 906 -30.87 16.21 14.92
C GLY A 906 -31.07 17.50 15.72
N ASP A 907 -32.08 17.56 16.58
CA ASP A 907 -32.42 18.71 17.41
C ASP A 907 -32.52 18.31 18.88
N VAL A 908 -31.34 18.12 19.50
CA VAL A 908 -31.21 17.73 20.91
C VAL A 908 -31.93 18.70 21.85
N ARG A 909 -31.84 20.01 21.57
CA ARG A 909 -32.45 21.05 22.41
C ARG A 909 -33.97 20.88 22.45
N LYS A 910 -34.60 20.68 21.29
CA LYS A 910 -36.04 20.45 21.20
C LYS A 910 -36.48 19.18 21.95
N ILE A 911 -35.76 18.06 21.76
CA ILE A 911 -36.11 16.80 22.47
C ILE A 911 -35.91 16.98 23.99
N TRP A 912 -34.86 17.67 24.42
CA TRP A 912 -34.68 18.01 25.82
C TRP A 912 -35.84 18.84 26.37
N ASP A 913 -36.23 19.91 25.69
CA ASP A 913 -37.30 20.81 26.14
C ASP A 913 -38.67 20.11 26.17
N ASP A 914 -38.96 19.29 25.16
CA ASP A 914 -40.21 18.51 25.06
C ASP A 914 -40.36 17.49 26.21
N HIS A 915 -39.25 16.88 26.65
CA HIS A 915 -39.26 15.76 27.61
C HIS A 915 -38.70 16.11 29.00
N TYR A 916 -38.25 17.34 29.23
CA TYR A 916 -37.60 17.74 30.50
C TYR A 916 -38.47 17.48 31.73
N ASN A 917 -39.78 17.67 31.62
CA ASN A 917 -40.71 17.43 32.73
C ASN A 917 -40.69 15.97 33.19
N ASP A 918 -40.68 15.04 32.24
CA ASP A 918 -40.68 13.60 32.50
C ASP A 918 -39.30 13.14 33.00
N LEU A 919 -38.23 13.69 32.41
CA LEU A 919 -36.85 13.41 32.81
C LEU A 919 -36.50 13.89 34.23
N SER A 920 -37.28 14.80 34.81
CA SER A 920 -36.97 15.46 36.09
C SER A 920 -37.96 15.16 37.20
N GLU A 921 -38.97 14.33 36.95
CA GLU A 921 -40.11 14.12 37.86
C GLU A 921 -39.70 13.66 39.27
N ASP A 922 -38.73 12.76 39.39
CA ASP A 922 -38.23 12.23 40.66
C ASP A 922 -37.53 13.30 41.51
N TYR A 923 -36.69 14.11 40.89
CA TYR A 923 -36.00 15.21 41.57
C TYR A 923 -36.92 16.37 41.90
N ARG A 924 -37.93 16.67 41.07
CA ARG A 924 -38.94 17.71 41.37
C ARG A 924 -39.77 17.39 42.62
N ARG A 925 -39.97 16.11 42.92
CA ARG A 925 -40.68 15.67 44.14
C ARG A 925 -39.84 15.85 45.41
N GLN A 926 -38.51 15.82 45.29
CA GLN A 926 -37.57 15.92 46.41
C GLN A 926 -37.02 17.32 46.65
N TYR A 927 -36.90 18.14 45.60
CA TYR A 927 -36.25 19.45 45.65
C TYR A 927 -37.10 20.53 45.00
N GLY A 928 -37.29 21.66 45.70
CA GLY A 928 -38.09 22.80 45.21
C GLY A 928 -37.36 23.77 44.28
N SER A 929 -36.03 23.66 44.13
CA SER A 929 -35.24 24.54 43.25
C SER A 929 -35.16 23.97 41.84
N ILE A 930 -35.67 24.71 40.86
CA ILE A 930 -35.66 24.35 39.44
C ILE A 930 -34.23 24.16 38.94
N GLU A 931 -33.31 25.02 39.36
CA GLU A 931 -31.89 24.98 38.96
C GLU A 931 -31.18 23.76 39.56
N ARG A 932 -31.47 23.42 40.82
CA ARG A 932 -30.93 22.20 41.45
C ARG A 932 -31.43 20.94 40.74
N VAL A 933 -32.72 20.87 40.45
CA VAL A 933 -33.32 19.76 39.71
C VAL A 933 -32.69 19.61 38.33
N GLN A 934 -32.52 20.72 37.60
CA GLN A 934 -31.90 20.73 36.28
C GLN A 934 -30.45 20.21 36.34
N ASN A 935 -29.65 20.70 37.27
CA ASN A 935 -28.26 20.26 37.46
C ASN A 935 -28.16 18.77 37.83
N MET A 936 -29.08 18.24 38.64
CA MET A 936 -29.10 16.82 38.99
C MET A 936 -29.44 15.95 37.77
N VAL A 937 -30.45 16.33 36.98
CA VAL A 937 -30.82 15.64 35.73
C VAL A 937 -29.65 15.65 34.73
N LEU A 938 -29.01 16.80 34.56
CA LEU A 938 -27.86 16.95 33.66
C LEU A 938 -26.64 16.17 34.17
N THR A 939 -26.43 16.08 35.48
CA THR A 939 -25.35 15.29 36.07
C THR A 939 -25.57 13.80 35.80
N ASP A 940 -26.79 13.29 35.97
CA ASP A 940 -27.14 11.91 35.62
C ASP A 940 -26.91 11.62 34.13
N ILE A 941 -27.38 12.52 33.25
CA ILE A 941 -27.18 12.39 31.81
C ILE A 941 -25.69 12.45 31.46
N LYS A 942 -24.92 13.34 32.10
CA LYS A 942 -23.46 13.42 31.95
C LYS A 942 -22.78 12.11 32.33
N ILE A 943 -23.18 11.49 33.45
CA ILE A 943 -22.65 10.20 33.89
C ILE A 943 -22.99 9.09 32.89
N PHE A 944 -24.21 9.08 32.34
CA PHE A 944 -24.60 8.11 31.32
C PHE A 944 -23.83 8.32 30.01
N LEU A 945 -23.71 9.55 29.52
CA LEU A 945 -22.92 9.87 28.32
C LEU A 945 -21.45 9.48 28.49
N GLN A 946 -20.85 9.81 29.63
CA GLN A 946 -19.48 9.41 29.96
C GLN A 946 -19.32 7.88 29.95
N SER A 947 -20.32 7.13 30.44
CA SER A 947 -20.31 5.66 30.37
C SER A 947 -20.39 5.10 28.94
N MET A 948 -20.81 5.91 27.98
CA MET A 948 -20.89 5.58 26.55
C MET A 948 -19.78 6.23 25.73
N SER A 949 -18.76 6.83 26.39
CA SER A 949 -17.63 7.53 25.76
C SER A 949 -17.97 8.85 25.08
N ASP A 950 -19.08 9.49 25.45
CA ASP A 950 -19.48 10.81 24.96
C ASP A 950 -19.42 11.87 26.06
N ASN A 951 -19.25 13.14 25.67
CA ASN A 951 -19.27 14.27 26.60
C ASN A 951 -20.59 15.05 26.44
N ILE A 952 -21.19 15.43 27.56
CA ILE A 952 -22.38 16.29 27.58
C ILE A 952 -22.16 17.62 26.84
N ASP A 953 -20.92 18.14 26.83
CA ASP A 953 -20.54 19.36 26.13
C ASP A 953 -20.60 19.23 24.59
N CYS A 954 -20.68 17.99 24.06
CA CYS A 954 -20.84 17.73 22.64
C CYS A 954 -22.28 17.96 22.13
N PHE A 955 -23.24 18.15 23.05
CA PHE A 955 -24.66 18.26 22.72
C PHE A 955 -25.21 19.63 23.13
N ASP A 956 -26.21 20.13 22.40
CA ASP A 956 -26.88 21.41 22.71
C ASP A 956 -27.86 21.25 23.89
N LEU A 957 -27.30 21.07 25.09
CA LEU A 957 -28.01 20.95 26.37
C LEU A 957 -27.74 22.17 27.28
N PRO A 958 -28.57 22.43 28.31
CA PRO A 958 -28.27 23.48 29.28
C PRO A 958 -26.95 23.16 30.04
N LYS A 959 -26.20 24.18 30.43
CA LYS A 959 -24.94 24.01 31.18
C LYS A 959 -25.22 23.70 32.65
N ILE A 960 -24.36 22.87 33.25
CA ILE A 960 -24.39 22.59 34.69
C ILE A 960 -23.75 23.77 35.41
N ASN A 961 -24.49 24.42 36.31
CA ASN A 961 -23.97 25.54 37.10
C ASN A 961 -23.24 25.04 38.37
N GLU A 962 -22.00 25.48 38.61
CA GLU A 962 -21.08 24.94 39.61
C GLU A 962 -21.43 25.22 41.09
N ASN A 963 -22.47 26.02 41.39
CA ASN A 963 -22.78 26.51 42.75
C ASN A 963 -23.81 25.67 43.54
N VAL A 964 -23.98 24.38 43.23
CA VAL A 964 -24.91 23.50 43.97
C VAL A 964 -24.10 22.36 44.59
N ASP A 965 -23.96 22.35 45.93
CA ASP A 965 -23.30 21.28 46.68
C ASP A 965 -23.93 19.91 46.34
N LEU A 966 -23.21 19.12 45.55
CA LEU A 966 -23.50 17.71 45.27
C LEU A 966 -22.53 16.89 46.13
N GLU A 967 -23.00 16.29 47.22
CA GLU A 967 -22.17 15.45 48.08
C GLU A 967 -21.51 14.31 47.28
N PHE A 968 -20.18 14.27 47.28
CA PHE A 968 -19.34 13.31 46.56
C PHE A 968 -19.49 11.89 47.13
N GLY A 969 -20.17 11.01 46.39
CA GLY A 969 -20.12 9.55 46.58
C GLY A 969 -18.83 8.96 45.99
N VAL A 970 -18.28 7.95 46.69
CA VAL A 970 -17.13 7.08 46.34
C VAL A 970 -16.93 6.85 44.83
N PHE A 971 -15.68 6.90 44.35
CA PHE A 971 -15.31 6.64 42.95
C PHE A 971 -15.97 5.36 42.40
N ARG A 972 -16.75 5.54 41.33
CA ARG A 972 -17.60 4.53 40.69
C ARG A 972 -16.83 3.28 40.29
N GLU A 973 -15.56 3.40 39.89
CA GLU A 973 -14.72 2.29 39.45
C GLU A 973 -14.43 1.27 40.56
N VAL A 974 -14.31 1.76 41.80
CA VAL A 974 -14.10 0.92 42.99
C VAL A 974 -15.41 0.26 43.41
N GLN A 975 -16.53 0.99 43.34
CA GLN A 975 -17.85 0.42 43.60
C GLN A 975 -18.24 -0.64 42.57
N GLU A 976 -17.97 -0.41 41.28
CA GLU A 976 -18.28 -1.35 40.20
C GLU A 976 -17.48 -2.66 40.34
N GLU A 977 -16.17 -2.61 40.63
CA GLU A 977 -15.36 -3.83 40.81
C GLU A 977 -15.72 -4.59 42.09
N CYS A 978 -16.03 -3.89 43.19
CA CYS A 978 -16.48 -4.51 44.44
C CYS A 978 -17.90 -5.08 44.37
N SER A 979 -18.72 -4.67 43.39
CA SER A 979 -20.10 -5.13 43.20
C SER A 979 -20.22 -6.35 42.26
N ILE A 980 -19.10 -6.87 41.75
CA ILE A 980 -19.09 -8.02 40.84
C ILE A 980 -19.48 -9.30 41.61
N VAL A 981 -20.64 -9.87 41.26
CA VAL A 981 -21.08 -11.18 41.76
C VAL A 981 -20.26 -12.28 41.07
N LEU A 982 -19.50 -13.04 41.86
CA LEU A 982 -18.69 -14.15 41.35
C LEU A 982 -19.56 -15.40 41.18
N GLU A 983 -19.66 -15.89 39.94
CA GLU A 983 -20.31 -17.17 39.64
C GLU A 983 -19.46 -18.34 40.16
N SER A 984 -20.10 -19.33 40.78
CA SER A 984 -19.45 -20.52 41.35
C SER A 984 -18.65 -21.33 40.33
N GLU A 985 -19.07 -21.32 39.06
CA GLU A 985 -18.38 -21.97 37.94
C GLU A 985 -16.99 -21.36 37.64
N HIS A 986 -16.84 -20.04 37.84
CA HIS A 986 -15.56 -19.35 37.62
C HIS A 986 -14.53 -19.59 38.74
N LEU A 987 -15.00 -19.84 39.97
CA LEU A 987 -14.15 -20.22 41.10
C LEU A 987 -13.62 -21.66 40.96
N GLN A 988 -14.43 -22.54 40.39
CA GLN A 988 -14.06 -23.93 40.10
C GLN A 988 -13.12 -24.06 38.89
N ALA A 989 -12.99 -23.03 38.05
CA ALA A 989 -12.15 -23.05 36.85
C ALA A 989 -10.67 -23.37 37.13
N ARG A 990 -10.17 -23.05 38.35
CA ARG A 990 -8.81 -23.38 38.78
C ARG A 990 -8.54 -24.89 38.85
N ASP A 991 -9.57 -25.68 39.12
CA ASP A 991 -9.46 -27.13 39.32
C ASP A 991 -9.39 -27.90 37.99
N PHE A 992 -9.70 -27.23 36.88
CA PHE A 992 -9.71 -27.80 35.52
C PHE A 992 -8.62 -27.22 34.61
N LEU A 993 -7.65 -26.47 35.17
CA LEU A 993 -6.51 -25.96 34.41
C LEU A 993 -5.62 -27.11 33.94
N ASN A 994 -5.19 -27.07 32.68
CA ASN A 994 -4.19 -28.01 32.19
C ASN A 994 -2.80 -27.74 32.83
N PRO A 995 -1.81 -28.64 32.71
CA PRO A 995 -0.53 -28.50 33.40
C PRO A 995 0.22 -27.19 33.12
N GLU A 996 0.17 -26.71 31.87
CA GLU A 996 0.86 -25.48 31.43
C GLU A 996 0.13 -24.23 31.94
N GLN A 997 -1.20 -24.22 31.90
CA GLN A 997 -2.03 -23.17 32.46
C GLN A 997 -1.90 -23.10 33.98
N LYS A 998 -1.82 -24.26 34.65
CA LYS A 998 -1.64 -24.35 36.10
C LYS A 998 -0.28 -23.82 36.54
N PHE A 999 0.78 -24.13 35.79
CA PHE A 999 2.10 -23.54 36.05
C PHE A 999 2.07 -22.01 35.97
N ALA A 1000 1.48 -21.44 34.92
CA ALA A 1000 1.34 -19.99 34.78
C ALA A 1000 0.45 -19.38 35.89
N TYR A 1001 -0.64 -20.06 36.24
CA TYR A 1001 -1.55 -19.66 37.30
C TYR A 1001 -0.84 -19.58 38.66
N ASP A 1002 -0.13 -20.64 39.04
CA ASP A 1002 0.55 -20.74 40.34
C ASP A 1002 1.63 -19.66 40.49
N GLU A 1003 2.39 -19.38 39.42
CA GLU A 1003 3.44 -18.36 39.45
C GLU A 1003 2.86 -16.92 39.55
N ILE A 1004 1.77 -16.63 38.83
CA ILE A 1004 1.10 -15.33 38.92
C ILE A 1004 0.46 -15.16 40.31
N MET A 1005 -0.23 -16.18 40.81
CA MET A 1005 -0.82 -16.12 42.15
C MET A 1005 0.25 -16.01 43.23
N ARG A 1006 1.43 -16.62 43.08
CA ARG A 1006 2.55 -16.44 44.01
C ARG A 1006 2.96 -14.97 44.12
N HIS A 1007 3.03 -14.25 42.99
CA HIS A 1007 3.32 -12.81 42.97
C HIS A 1007 2.22 -11.99 43.66
N VAL A 1008 0.95 -12.32 43.41
CA VAL A 1008 -0.20 -11.65 44.06
C VAL A 1008 -0.15 -11.85 45.58
N HIS A 1009 -0.02 -13.08 46.07
CA HIS A 1009 0.01 -13.37 47.51
C HIS A 1009 1.26 -12.81 48.21
N SER A 1010 2.39 -12.74 47.51
CA SER A 1010 3.64 -12.20 48.06
C SER A 1010 3.75 -10.68 47.93
N ASN A 1011 2.75 -10.03 47.31
CA ASN A 1011 2.74 -8.60 46.98
C ASN A 1011 4.00 -8.15 46.21
N ILE A 1012 4.45 -8.98 45.27
CA ILE A 1012 5.64 -8.72 44.43
C ILE A 1012 5.15 -8.23 43.07
N PRO A 1013 5.57 -7.02 42.61
CA PRO A 1013 5.20 -6.53 41.29
C PRO A 1013 5.77 -7.46 40.21
N GLY A 1014 4.98 -7.72 39.16
CA GLY A 1014 5.38 -8.61 38.08
C GLY A 1014 4.59 -8.33 36.81
N VAL A 1015 5.24 -8.50 35.66
CA VAL A 1015 4.62 -8.41 34.34
C VAL A 1015 4.76 -9.76 33.66
N PHE A 1016 3.64 -10.37 33.30
CA PHE A 1016 3.58 -11.71 32.73
C PHE A 1016 2.99 -11.67 31.33
N PHE A 1017 3.69 -12.29 30.38
CA PHE A 1017 3.20 -12.46 29.02
C PHE A 1017 2.76 -13.92 28.81
N ILE A 1018 1.47 -14.12 28.51
CA ILE A 1018 0.90 -15.44 28.28
C ILE A 1018 0.71 -15.65 26.78
N ASP A 1019 1.57 -16.49 26.19
CA ASP A 1019 1.52 -16.84 24.77
C ASP A 1019 0.79 -18.17 24.55
N GLY A 1020 0.06 -18.28 23.43
CA GLY A 1020 -0.59 -19.51 23.01
C GLY A 1020 -1.41 -19.32 21.73
N PRO A 1021 -1.51 -20.34 20.84
CA PRO A 1021 -2.35 -20.30 19.64
C PRO A 1021 -3.85 -20.05 19.91
N GLY A 1022 -4.62 -19.64 18.89
CA GLY A 1022 -6.08 -19.50 19.02
C GLY A 1022 -6.73 -20.83 19.47
N GLY A 1023 -7.62 -20.79 20.47
CA GLY A 1023 -8.34 -21.99 20.96
C GLY A 1023 -7.64 -22.79 22.07
N THR A 1024 -6.47 -22.38 22.56
CA THR A 1024 -5.73 -23.09 23.63
C THR A 1024 -6.18 -22.76 25.07
N GLY A 1025 -7.37 -22.18 25.24
CA GLY A 1025 -7.92 -21.92 26.58
C GLY A 1025 -7.26 -20.76 27.36
N LYS A 1026 -6.52 -19.83 26.71
CA LYS A 1026 -5.97 -18.63 27.39
C LYS A 1026 -7.03 -17.84 28.16
N THR A 1027 -8.21 -17.67 27.55
CA THR A 1027 -9.36 -17.03 28.18
C THR A 1027 -9.81 -17.78 29.44
N PHE A 1028 -9.72 -19.11 29.45
CA PHE A 1028 -10.06 -19.94 30.60
C PHE A 1028 -9.10 -19.71 31.77
N LEU A 1029 -7.79 -19.56 31.49
CA LEU A 1029 -6.79 -19.16 32.48
C LEU A 1029 -7.06 -17.77 33.06
N TYR A 1030 -7.38 -16.78 32.21
CA TYR A 1030 -7.72 -15.42 32.68
C TYR A 1030 -8.97 -15.39 33.57
N LYS A 1031 -9.98 -16.20 33.23
CA LYS A 1031 -11.18 -16.37 34.05
C LYS A 1031 -10.83 -16.88 35.45
N ALA A 1032 -10.00 -17.93 35.54
CA ALA A 1032 -9.59 -18.51 36.82
C ALA A 1032 -8.79 -17.52 37.69
N LEU A 1033 -7.90 -16.72 37.07
CA LEU A 1033 -7.10 -15.70 37.76
C LEU A 1033 -7.98 -14.57 38.32
N LEU A 1034 -8.81 -13.98 37.46
CA LEU A 1034 -9.69 -12.87 37.83
C LEU A 1034 -10.68 -13.27 38.94
N ALA A 1035 -11.27 -14.46 38.82
CA ALA A 1035 -12.20 -14.96 39.83
C ALA A 1035 -11.53 -15.18 41.19
N ASN A 1036 -10.32 -15.77 41.22
CA ASN A 1036 -9.62 -16.04 42.47
C ASN A 1036 -9.14 -14.75 43.15
N ILE A 1037 -8.56 -13.81 42.40
CA ILE A 1037 -8.10 -12.52 42.94
C ILE A 1037 -9.27 -11.72 43.53
N ARG A 1038 -10.41 -11.66 42.81
CA ARG A 1038 -11.62 -11.01 43.31
C ARG A 1038 -12.22 -11.73 44.51
N SER A 1039 -12.14 -13.06 44.58
CA SER A 1039 -12.60 -13.83 45.75
C SER A 1039 -11.79 -13.57 47.02
N CYS A 1040 -10.52 -13.18 46.87
CA CYS A 1040 -9.66 -12.76 47.97
C CYS A 1040 -9.91 -11.30 48.41
N GLY A 1041 -10.90 -10.60 47.83
CA GLY A 1041 -11.22 -9.21 48.15
C GLY A 1041 -10.27 -8.18 47.52
N HIS A 1042 -9.46 -8.59 46.54
CA HIS A 1042 -8.56 -7.69 45.81
C HIS A 1042 -9.21 -7.16 44.53
N ILE A 1043 -8.78 -5.96 44.11
CA ILE A 1043 -9.24 -5.34 42.86
C ILE A 1043 -8.48 -5.96 41.69
N ALA A 1044 -9.22 -6.51 40.72
CA ALA A 1044 -8.64 -7.10 39.51
C ALA A 1044 -9.28 -6.48 38.26
N LEU A 1045 -8.51 -5.69 37.52
CA LEU A 1045 -8.97 -5.02 36.30
C LEU A 1045 -8.63 -5.86 35.06
N ALA A 1046 -9.66 -6.29 34.34
CA ALA A 1046 -9.50 -6.98 33.06
C ALA A 1046 -9.58 -5.97 31.91
N THR A 1047 -8.49 -5.74 31.18
CA THR A 1047 -8.46 -4.78 30.06
C THR A 1047 -7.97 -5.43 28.75
N ALA A 1048 -8.48 -4.99 27.60
CA ALA A 1048 -8.10 -5.52 26.28
C ALA A 1048 -8.14 -4.42 25.21
N SER A 1049 -7.22 -4.44 24.25
CA SER A 1049 -7.12 -3.41 23.19
C SER A 1049 -8.21 -3.43 22.11
N SER A 1050 -9.19 -4.33 22.22
CA SER A 1050 -10.34 -4.38 21.31
C SER A 1050 -11.60 -4.81 22.07
N GLY A 1051 -12.75 -4.24 21.70
CA GLY A 1051 -14.04 -4.60 22.31
C GLY A 1051 -14.37 -6.10 22.19
N VAL A 1052 -13.93 -6.75 21.12
CA VAL A 1052 -14.12 -8.20 20.92
C VAL A 1052 -13.30 -9.02 21.92
N ALA A 1053 -12.07 -8.59 22.23
CA ALA A 1053 -11.24 -9.26 23.22
C ALA A 1053 -11.72 -8.98 24.66
N ALA A 1054 -12.19 -7.76 24.93
CA ALA A 1054 -12.78 -7.38 26.21
C ALA A 1054 -14.04 -8.22 26.53
N ASN A 1055 -14.94 -8.41 25.55
CA ASN A 1055 -16.15 -9.23 25.70
C ASN A 1055 -15.88 -10.71 26.00
N ASN A 1056 -14.69 -11.22 25.69
CA ASN A 1056 -14.33 -12.61 25.97
C ASN A 1056 -13.84 -12.81 27.42
N MET A 1057 -13.56 -11.73 28.17
CA MET A 1057 -13.16 -11.78 29.57
C MET A 1057 -14.35 -11.38 30.46
N PRO A 1058 -14.58 -12.05 31.60
CA PRO A 1058 -15.63 -11.65 32.53
C PRO A 1058 -15.37 -10.23 33.02
N TRP A 1059 -16.29 -9.32 32.68
CA TRP A 1059 -16.20 -7.91 33.05
C TRP A 1059 -14.99 -7.20 32.42
N GLY A 1060 -14.56 -7.64 31.23
CA GLY A 1060 -13.45 -7.04 30.49
C GLY A 1060 -13.77 -5.65 29.94
N LYS A 1061 -12.83 -4.71 30.08
CA LYS A 1061 -12.90 -3.32 29.62
C LYS A 1061 -11.99 -3.11 28.41
N ASN A 1062 -12.33 -2.19 27.51
CA ASN A 1062 -11.44 -1.86 26.38
C ASN A 1062 -10.31 -0.93 26.88
N SER A 1063 -9.05 -1.21 26.54
CA SER A 1063 -7.90 -0.47 27.07
C SER A 1063 -7.71 0.93 26.47
N SER A 1064 -8.52 1.33 25.48
CA SER A 1064 -8.66 2.73 25.06
C SER A 1064 -9.42 3.60 26.07
N LEU A 1065 -9.91 3.02 27.19
CA LEU A 1065 -10.62 3.69 28.28
C LEU A 1065 -9.81 3.71 29.61
N SER A 1066 -8.54 3.27 29.62
CA SER A 1066 -7.75 3.11 30.85
C SER A 1066 -6.51 4.00 30.95
N LEU A 1067 -6.35 4.97 30.05
CA LEU A 1067 -5.28 5.96 30.03
C LEU A 1067 -5.87 7.37 30.07
#